data_AF-A0A8W8NZF0-F1
#
_entry.id   AF-A0A8W8NZF0-F1
#
_cell.length_a   1.000
_cell.length_b   1.000
_cell.length_c   1.000
_cell.angle_alpha   90.00
_cell.angle_beta   90.00
_cell.angle_gamma   90.00
#
_symmetry.space_group_name_H-M   'P 1'
#
loop_
_entity.id
_entity.type
_entity.pdbx_description
1 polymer ?
#
loop_
_entity_poly.entity_id
_entity_poly.type
_entity_poly.pdbx_seq_one_letter_code
_entity_poly.pdbx_strand_id
1 'polypeptide(L)'
;DIDPDDPDMRLFLSMGVGVDGAVKHSKGLHPENSKRLQARRLDKPGESEKKTENKRKPSRKPKRRRKRNFGPNWGKWPKGIVPYVFDASLDVNRGYFLQAIELFNNFTCVMWKPKSPEVAAEVGHEGYVLVRSGTSCSSGVGFNGDGEHIINFKEPGCGWVDVAVHEMLHRIGQRHEHARSDRDRYVKINWDNIHISGRYNYYRLNTYNRNPYDIGSVMHYGYSSSETADIELKDKNLNFLEFPGSQIFSYYDLKDVIDQYQCAAHCISPPVCQNGGYVNANCQCTCPEGFSGVSCVTVVTDPDCGGYVHLKENDLVLEREKVAFITSPNYPGPIGLGKICRWAVTVPVGYIIKMTIDDLHMAYNPDTLRCYHWLEVQYNLPGQQGIRRCGDIVGETFLSSIDSPTLMIITMDTKLAGGRVTKKGFKLHVEKEREVCRDSPCVFGICVPTERKSYEYKCVCQPGYTGDKCDQVVDGAKLKCSFERFEKCFFDNVQEGDEFEWGPGFRHTISEWTGPEDAFRGERFLFTEMSLPRVPGDKAILQTTVALPEQAGCLSFAYNMFGSTVYKLTLYAEGTNSPKYVLWSKEGNQGSDWLTAKVDVPAIQGLKLSFEAVTGDSWDSDIALDEITWETGQCGPDTFNDCLRVGEEYDGTRNYTKRGVACQAWSSNTPHTPGSQYAYLASDSNYCRIADEPDPWCYTSDAGTRWDWCSIPYCFATECAYTPTGMDYMGTVSHTKTGIPCQRWDSQSPHPHSYGYLSKDENYCRNTDGSEGPWCYTQDPDIRYELCDVPVCEKIEQECLMTSRGLDYAGKQSVTNTGKTCEHWTDEQMSEDENYCRNPDQSVKPWCYVQSGTGLVKEYCDIPSCADSPCFPNPCKNRGECSVEGASYSCTCLNGFSGGNCETQELGNQEDCKRSSNGWDYSGKRNVTQSGRTCQVWSAQSPHSHGYTSYPENYCRNPDGEPSPWCYTTDPYKRWELCDIPDCVSPPLECLPNSDLRGRQYYGTQSVTETGDTCQRWDSQSPFTHSFSYLGDQENYCRNPDSDLKPWCFTTNVNRRYGYCNVPYC
;
A
#
# COMPACT_ATOMS: atom_id res chain seq x y z
N ASP A 1 27.21 32.90 24.03
CA ASP A 1 27.78 34.26 24.20
C ASP A 1 27.26 35.11 23.07
N ILE A 2 26.48 36.14 23.43
CA ILE A 2 26.02 37.23 22.57
C ILE A 2 26.56 38.50 23.25
N ASP A 3 26.98 39.49 22.47
CA ASP A 3 27.52 40.74 23.01
C ASP A 3 26.38 41.60 23.57
N PRO A 4 26.38 41.98 24.86
CA PRO A 4 25.31 42.79 25.46
C PRO A 4 25.34 44.27 25.06
N ASP A 5 26.41 44.75 24.41
CA ASP A 5 26.55 46.15 23.96
C ASP A 5 26.19 46.37 22.49
N ASP A 6 25.70 45.35 21.79
CA ASP A 6 25.13 45.45 20.44
C ASP A 6 23.99 46.49 20.37
N PRO A 7 24.05 47.47 19.43
CA PRO A 7 23.11 48.59 19.39
C PRO A 7 21.70 48.21 18.90
N ASP A 8 21.54 47.13 18.13
CA ASP A 8 20.22 46.65 17.69
C ASP A 8 19.57 45.81 18.82
N MET A 9 20.37 45.08 19.60
CA MET A 9 19.93 44.53 20.89
C MET A 9 19.60 45.62 21.91
N ARG A 10 20.27 46.78 21.91
CA ARG A 10 19.84 47.91 22.75
C ARG A 10 18.44 48.39 22.38
N LEU A 11 18.03 48.36 21.11
CA LEU A 11 16.66 48.70 20.72
C LEU A 11 15.65 47.72 21.38
N PHE A 12 15.85 46.42 21.22
CA PHE A 12 15.00 45.38 21.85
C PHE A 12 15.01 45.42 23.38
N LEU A 13 16.17 45.66 24.02
CA LEU A 13 16.29 45.75 25.48
C LEU A 13 15.72 47.07 26.05
N SER A 14 15.66 48.13 25.25
CA SER A 14 15.17 49.46 25.67
C SER A 14 13.66 49.54 25.91
N MET A 15 12.87 48.56 25.45
CA MET A 15 11.41 48.53 25.61
C MET A 15 10.98 48.13 27.03
N GLY A 16 11.44 48.88 28.03
CA GLY A 16 10.96 48.79 29.40
C GLY A 16 9.67 49.60 29.60
N VAL A 17 8.68 49.02 30.27
CA VAL A 17 7.43 49.72 30.59
C VAL A 17 7.69 50.75 31.69
N GLY A 18 7.30 52.01 31.44
CA GLY A 18 7.36 53.07 32.44
C GLY A 18 6.24 52.94 33.47
N VAL A 19 6.60 52.74 34.74
CA VAL A 19 5.65 52.68 35.87
C VAL A 19 6.14 53.61 36.97
N ASP A 20 5.28 54.52 37.43
CA ASP A 20 5.57 55.52 38.47
C ASP A 20 6.84 56.35 38.21
N GLY A 21 7.13 56.65 36.94
CA GLY A 21 8.30 57.43 36.52
C GLY A 21 9.63 56.67 36.49
N ALA A 22 9.63 55.35 36.74
CA ALA A 22 10.81 54.50 36.64
C ALA A 22 10.64 53.44 35.53
N VAL A 23 11.71 53.21 34.76
CA VAL A 23 11.77 52.13 33.75
C VAL A 23 12.13 50.82 34.45
N LYS A 24 11.42 49.73 34.13
CA LYS A 24 11.68 48.38 34.66
C LYS A 24 11.70 47.35 33.52
N HIS A 25 12.59 46.36 33.64
CA HIS A 25 12.73 45.24 32.73
C HIS A 25 12.38 43.92 33.46
N SER A 26 11.97 42.90 32.70
CA SER A 26 11.56 41.59 33.25
C SER A 26 12.77 40.72 33.64
N LYS A 27 12.62 39.91 34.69
CA LYS A 27 13.64 38.92 35.11
C LYS A 27 13.41 37.61 34.37
N GLY A 28 14.42 37.14 33.63
CA GLY A 28 14.41 35.82 32.99
C GLY A 28 15.60 35.57 32.05
N LEU A 29 16.11 36.62 31.39
CA LEU A 29 17.21 36.55 30.43
C LEU A 29 18.58 36.53 31.14
N HIS A 30 19.04 35.35 31.61
CA HIS A 30 20.43 35.15 32.04
C HIS A 30 20.95 33.75 31.64
N PRO A 31 22.19 33.58 31.14
CA PRO A 31 22.51 32.43 30.28
C PRO A 31 22.84 31.10 30.98
N GLU A 32 23.00 31.05 32.30
CA GLU A 32 23.70 29.92 32.96
C GLU A 32 22.83 28.69 33.30
N ASN A 33 21.50 28.84 33.33
CA ASN A 33 20.61 27.79 33.86
C ASN A 33 20.35 26.60 32.90
N SER A 34 20.85 26.62 31.66
CA SER A 34 20.56 25.61 30.64
C SER A 34 21.39 24.31 30.73
N LYS A 35 22.39 24.23 31.62
CA LYS A 35 23.40 23.16 31.62
C LYS A 35 23.10 21.92 32.50
N ARG A 36 21.87 21.72 32.98
CA ARG A 36 21.50 20.50 33.75
C ARG A 36 20.08 20.01 33.49
N LEU A 37 19.96 18.97 32.64
CA LEU A 37 19.37 17.66 32.99
C LEU A 37 19.45 16.70 31.78
N GLN A 38 20.26 15.64 31.90
CA GLN A 38 20.20 14.48 31.01
C GLN A 38 19.30 13.40 31.61
N ALA A 39 18.75 12.53 30.76
CA ALA A 39 17.75 11.54 31.12
C ALA A 39 18.23 10.46 32.11
N ARG A 40 17.31 9.99 32.96
CA ARG A 40 17.32 8.64 33.56
C ARG A 40 15.90 8.08 33.59
N ARG A 41 15.78 6.77 33.34
CA ARG A 41 14.55 5.97 33.51
C ARG A 41 14.24 5.76 35.00
N LEU A 42 13.00 5.38 35.35
CA LEU A 42 12.64 4.09 35.98
C LEU A 42 11.15 4.05 36.41
N ASP A 43 10.46 3.00 35.93
CA ASP A 43 9.41 2.16 36.55
C ASP A 43 8.02 2.66 37.01
N LYS A 44 7.08 1.69 36.98
CA LYS A 44 5.68 1.67 37.47
C LYS A 44 5.63 0.97 38.87
N PRO A 45 4.46 0.58 39.41
CA PRO A 45 3.25 1.33 39.78
C PRO A 45 2.95 1.24 41.31
N GLY A 46 1.85 1.82 41.82
CA GLY A 46 1.43 1.60 43.23
C GLY A 46 0.05 2.16 43.61
N GLU A 47 -0.65 1.41 44.46
CA GLU A 47 -2.00 1.60 45.04
C GLU A 47 -2.15 2.87 45.94
N SER A 48 -3.31 3.29 46.49
CA SER A 48 -4.51 2.54 46.93
C SER A 48 -5.80 3.39 47.05
N GLU A 49 -6.96 2.73 47.23
CA GLU A 49 -8.31 3.34 47.35
C GLU A 49 -8.56 4.21 48.61
N LYS A 50 -9.59 5.10 48.54
CA LYS A 50 -10.83 4.93 49.33
C LYS A 50 -12.03 5.78 48.85
N LYS A 51 -13.24 5.26 49.12
CA LYS A 51 -14.54 5.78 48.67
C LYS A 51 -15.28 6.57 49.76
N THR A 52 -16.13 7.52 49.35
CA THR A 52 -17.36 7.88 50.06
C THR A 52 -18.43 8.39 49.09
N GLU A 53 -19.67 7.92 49.24
CA GLU A 53 -20.80 8.31 48.38
C GLU A 53 -21.63 9.46 48.99
N ASN A 54 -22.36 10.24 48.16
CA ASN A 54 -23.83 10.13 48.10
C ASN A 54 -24.54 11.12 47.12
N LYS A 55 -25.35 10.53 46.23
CA LYS A 55 -26.70 10.97 45.80
C LYS A 55 -26.95 12.33 45.09
N ARG A 56 -27.13 12.19 43.75
CA ARG A 56 -28.35 12.47 42.94
C ARG A 56 -28.50 13.76 42.10
N LYS A 57 -28.61 13.49 40.78
CA LYS A 57 -29.41 14.15 39.72
C LYS A 57 -28.82 15.39 39.02
N PRO A 58 -29.20 15.64 37.74
CA PRO A 58 -28.17 15.81 36.70
C PRO A 58 -28.01 17.24 36.15
N SER A 59 -26.79 17.53 35.69
CA SER A 59 -26.43 18.69 34.86
C SER A 59 -25.76 18.23 33.55
N ARG A 60 -25.95 18.99 32.46
CA ARG A 60 -25.48 18.64 31.10
C ARG A 60 -24.09 19.22 30.81
N LYS A 61 -23.25 18.41 30.13
CA LYS A 61 -21.97 18.74 29.43
C LYS A 61 -20.79 19.21 30.32
N PRO A 62 -19.62 18.54 30.17
CA PRO A 62 -18.48 19.18 29.48
C PRO A 62 -17.90 18.27 28.37
N LYS A 63 -17.80 18.73 27.10
CA LYS A 63 -16.67 19.47 26.48
C LYS A 63 -15.40 18.64 26.16
N ARG A 64 -15.18 18.38 24.86
CA ARG A 64 -13.92 18.53 24.07
C ARG A 64 -14.28 18.26 22.59
N ARG A 65 -14.16 19.19 21.63
CA ARG A 65 -13.03 20.00 21.11
C ARG A 65 -12.05 19.20 20.21
N ARG A 66 -12.14 19.45 18.90
CA ARG A 66 -11.09 19.22 17.89
C ARG A 66 -10.79 20.58 17.20
N LYS A 67 -9.54 20.85 16.77
CA LYS A 67 -9.11 22.10 16.10
C LYS A 67 -8.61 21.83 14.65
N ARG A 68 -8.35 22.88 13.81
CA ARG A 68 -7.40 23.05 12.65
C ARG A 68 -7.89 23.98 11.42
N ASN A 69 -7.13 24.19 10.29
CA ASN A 69 -7.05 25.29 9.20
C ASN A 69 -8.15 25.50 8.16
N PHE A 70 -8.46 26.76 7.86
CA PHE A 70 -8.92 27.32 6.58
C PHE A 70 -9.21 26.31 5.43
N GLY A 71 -10.50 26.01 5.32
CA GLY A 71 -11.19 25.18 4.34
C GLY A 71 -12.70 25.49 4.47
N PRO A 72 -13.60 24.67 3.90
CA PRO A 72 -15.01 25.04 3.74
C PRO A 72 -15.74 25.25 5.07
N ASN A 73 -15.57 24.34 6.03
CA ASN A 73 -16.48 24.20 7.16
C ASN A 73 -16.09 25.00 8.43
N TRP A 74 -15.28 26.06 8.29
CA TRP A 74 -14.80 26.88 9.42
C TRP A 74 -15.06 28.37 9.19
N GLY A 75 -16.06 28.89 9.92
CA GLY A 75 -16.52 30.27 9.79
C GLY A 75 -15.44 31.30 10.07
N LYS A 76 -15.24 32.23 9.13
CA LYS A 76 -14.42 33.44 9.32
C LYS A 76 -15.16 34.40 10.27
N TRP A 77 -14.41 35.13 11.09
CA TRP A 77 -14.98 36.23 11.88
C TRP A 77 -15.50 37.34 10.96
N PRO A 78 -16.79 37.74 11.07
CA PRO A 78 -17.37 38.78 10.23
C PRO A 78 -16.56 40.08 10.24
N LYS A 79 -16.38 40.67 9.05
CA LYS A 79 -15.59 41.89 8.81
C LYS A 79 -14.12 41.81 9.27
N GLY A 80 -13.60 40.63 9.59
CA GLY A 80 -12.24 40.47 10.11
C GLY A 80 -12.05 40.91 11.56
N ILE A 81 -13.12 41.21 12.31
CA ILE A 81 -13.01 41.76 13.67
C ILE A 81 -13.30 40.68 14.71
N VAL A 82 -12.46 40.58 15.74
CA VAL A 82 -12.58 39.59 16.82
C VAL A 82 -12.79 40.33 18.16
N PRO A 83 -14.03 40.45 18.65
CA PRO A 83 -14.32 41.00 19.98
C PRO A 83 -13.80 40.06 21.08
N TYR A 84 -13.08 40.56 22.09
CA TYR A 84 -12.54 39.74 23.18
C TYR A 84 -12.78 40.31 24.60
N VAL A 85 -12.75 39.42 25.59
CA VAL A 85 -12.88 39.69 27.03
C VAL A 85 -11.88 38.81 27.79
N PHE A 86 -11.29 39.34 28.86
CA PHE A 86 -10.49 38.56 29.81
C PHE A 86 -11.35 38.10 31.00
N ASP A 87 -11.25 36.82 31.35
CA ASP A 87 -11.74 36.28 32.61
C ASP A 87 -10.80 36.65 33.76
N ALA A 88 -11.32 36.85 34.97
CA ALA A 88 -10.53 37.22 36.14
C ALA A 88 -9.52 36.14 36.61
N SER A 89 -9.62 34.92 36.07
CA SER A 89 -8.66 33.83 36.31
C SER A 89 -7.35 33.94 35.50
N LEU A 90 -7.26 34.84 34.52
CA LEU A 90 -6.06 35.03 33.68
C LEU A 90 -5.24 36.22 34.18
N ASP A 91 -4.09 35.94 34.79
CA ASP A 91 -3.20 36.96 35.34
C ASP A 91 -1.90 37.04 34.53
N VAL A 92 -1.03 36.03 34.66
CA VAL A 92 0.32 36.05 34.08
C VAL A 92 0.28 35.98 32.55
N ASN A 93 -0.58 35.12 31.99
CA ASN A 93 -0.60 34.90 30.54
C ASN A 93 -1.27 36.04 29.75
N ARG A 94 -1.95 36.96 30.44
CA ARG A 94 -2.64 38.11 29.84
C ARG A 94 -1.69 39.02 29.05
N GLY A 95 -0.45 39.19 29.52
CA GLY A 95 0.56 40.02 28.85
C GLY A 95 0.99 39.49 27.48
N TYR A 96 1.08 38.17 27.30
CA TYR A 96 1.46 37.57 26.01
C TYR A 96 0.32 37.63 24.99
N PHE A 97 -0.93 37.52 25.44
CA PHE A 97 -2.10 37.69 24.57
C PHE A 97 -2.22 39.13 24.03
N LEU A 98 -1.90 40.13 24.85
CA LEU A 98 -1.88 41.53 24.41
C LEU A 98 -0.78 41.79 23.36
N GLN A 99 0.42 41.24 23.54
CA GLN A 99 1.47 41.30 22.52
C GLN A 99 1.07 40.61 21.22
N ALA A 100 0.40 39.45 21.30
CA ALA A 100 -0.12 38.76 20.12
C ALA A 100 -1.18 39.59 19.37
N ILE A 101 -2.06 40.31 20.08
CA ILE A 101 -3.01 41.27 19.48
C ILE A 101 -2.29 42.36 18.69
N GLU A 102 -1.22 42.94 19.24
CA GLU A 102 -0.44 43.98 18.53
C GLU A 102 0.15 43.44 17.23
N LEU A 103 0.65 42.20 17.21
CA LEU A 103 1.15 41.56 15.99
C LEU A 103 0.03 41.35 14.94
N PHE A 104 -1.12 40.78 15.33
CA PHE A 104 -2.27 40.59 14.42
C PHE A 104 -2.75 41.92 13.82
N ASN A 105 -2.92 42.94 14.66
CA ASN A 105 -3.43 44.25 14.26
C ASN A 105 -2.44 45.05 13.40
N ASN A 106 -1.13 44.77 13.47
CA ASN A 106 -0.10 45.45 12.68
C ASN A 106 0.19 44.75 11.33
N PHE A 107 0.14 43.41 11.29
CA PHE A 107 0.56 42.62 10.12
C PHE A 107 -0.59 42.04 9.28
N THR A 108 -1.83 42.04 9.79
CA THR A 108 -3.00 41.48 9.11
C THR A 108 -4.17 42.47 9.11
N CYS A 109 -5.23 42.19 8.34
CA CYS A 109 -6.49 42.93 8.48
C CYS A 109 -7.42 42.35 9.59
N VAL A 110 -6.95 41.37 10.36
CA VAL A 110 -7.77 40.69 11.39
C VAL A 110 -7.61 41.39 12.73
N MET A 111 -8.58 42.26 13.04
CA MET A 111 -8.50 43.21 14.14
C MET A 111 -9.11 42.66 15.44
N TRP A 112 -8.28 42.44 16.44
CA TRP A 112 -8.73 42.05 17.78
C TRP A 112 -9.07 43.30 18.60
N LYS A 113 -10.32 43.39 19.10
CA LYS A 113 -10.84 44.56 19.82
C LYS A 113 -11.51 44.15 21.15
N PRO A 114 -11.40 44.93 22.24
CA PRO A 114 -12.18 44.67 23.45
C PRO A 114 -13.69 44.66 23.15
N LYS A 115 -14.45 43.71 23.73
CA LYS A 115 -15.91 43.67 23.53
C LYS A 115 -16.57 44.91 24.16
N SER A 116 -17.26 45.69 23.34
CA SER A 116 -18.10 46.81 23.78
C SER A 116 -19.39 46.86 22.93
N PRO A 117 -20.43 47.63 23.33
CA PRO A 117 -21.63 47.83 22.52
C PRO A 117 -21.32 48.42 21.13
N GLU A 118 -20.33 49.31 21.05
CA GLU A 118 -19.90 49.95 19.80
C GLU A 118 -19.25 48.93 18.87
N VAL A 119 -18.41 48.03 19.39
CA VAL A 119 -17.80 46.94 18.62
C VAL A 119 -18.85 45.92 18.19
N ALA A 120 -19.83 45.59 19.04
CA ALA A 120 -20.94 44.69 18.67
C ALA A 120 -21.78 45.27 17.51
N ALA A 121 -22.06 46.58 17.53
CA ALA A 121 -22.72 47.29 16.44
C ALA A 121 -21.84 47.40 15.18
N GLU A 122 -20.52 47.55 15.34
CA GLU A 122 -19.56 47.56 14.22
C GLU A 122 -19.53 46.22 13.50
N VAL A 123 -19.48 45.09 14.21
CA VAL A 123 -19.41 43.75 13.59
C VAL A 123 -20.78 43.22 13.13
N GLY A 124 -21.85 43.59 13.84
CA GLY A 124 -23.22 43.14 13.57
C GLY A 124 -23.59 41.80 14.21
N HIS A 125 -22.88 41.40 15.26
CA HIS A 125 -23.09 40.15 16.02
C HIS A 125 -22.64 40.31 17.48
N GLU A 126 -23.14 39.46 18.36
CA GLU A 126 -22.80 39.40 19.79
C GLU A 126 -21.70 38.37 20.12
N GLY A 127 -21.30 37.53 19.16
CA GLY A 127 -20.17 36.59 19.31
C GLY A 127 -18.86 37.26 19.74
N TYR A 128 -18.20 36.68 20.77
CA TYR A 128 -16.97 37.21 21.37
C TYR A 128 -16.07 36.10 21.93
N VAL A 129 -14.77 36.38 22.07
CA VAL A 129 -13.76 35.50 22.65
C VAL A 129 -13.62 35.73 24.15
N LEU A 130 -13.76 34.67 24.97
CA LEU A 130 -13.39 34.72 26.39
C LEU A 130 -12.01 34.09 26.58
N VAL A 131 -11.03 34.87 27.02
CA VAL A 131 -9.66 34.43 27.30
C VAL A 131 -9.49 34.22 28.80
N ARG A 132 -9.12 33.01 29.22
CA ARG A 132 -9.18 32.59 30.63
C ARG A 132 -8.13 31.56 31.01
N SER A 133 -7.91 31.34 32.31
CA SER A 133 -7.03 30.25 32.75
C SER A 133 -7.69 28.87 32.60
N GLY A 134 -6.89 27.81 32.48
CA GLY A 134 -7.38 26.44 32.31
C GLY A 134 -6.30 25.37 32.42
N THR A 135 -6.67 24.11 32.18
CA THR A 135 -5.77 22.95 32.39
C THR A 135 -4.77 22.71 31.26
N SER A 136 -4.91 23.38 30.12
CA SER A 136 -4.12 23.21 28.89
C SER A 136 -4.23 24.45 28.01
N CYS A 137 -3.19 24.74 27.22
CA CYS A 137 -3.29 25.70 26.11
C CYS A 137 -4.36 25.16 25.14
N SER A 138 -5.49 25.86 24.98
CA SER A 138 -6.54 25.41 24.07
C SER A 138 -7.55 26.50 23.68
N SER A 139 -7.56 26.83 22.40
CA SER A 139 -8.63 27.50 21.68
C SER A 139 -9.65 26.49 21.13
N GLY A 140 -10.61 27.00 20.37
CA GLY A 140 -11.42 26.27 19.39
C GLY A 140 -11.36 27.02 18.06
N VAL A 141 -11.90 26.46 16.98
CA VAL A 141 -11.70 27.00 15.64
C VAL A 141 -12.76 28.01 15.25
N GLY A 142 -12.32 29.07 14.58
CA GLY A 142 -13.17 30.02 13.86
C GLY A 142 -14.23 30.72 14.70
N PHE A 143 -15.20 31.26 13.96
CA PHE A 143 -16.44 31.87 14.40
C PHE A 143 -17.61 30.90 14.19
N ASN A 144 -18.40 30.65 15.24
CA ASN A 144 -19.49 29.68 15.24
C ASN A 144 -20.84 30.35 15.59
N GLY A 145 -21.01 31.63 15.22
CA GLY A 145 -22.19 32.44 15.53
C GLY A 145 -22.07 33.22 16.84
N ASP A 146 -23.22 33.56 17.43
CA ASP A 146 -23.27 34.39 18.64
C ASP A 146 -22.84 33.66 19.93
N GLY A 147 -22.34 34.43 20.90
CA GLY A 147 -21.92 33.94 22.21
C GLY A 147 -20.42 33.61 22.36
N GLU A 148 -20.10 32.80 23.35
CA GLU A 148 -18.77 32.69 23.96
C GLU A 148 -17.80 31.73 23.24
N HIS A 149 -16.68 32.28 22.77
CA HIS A 149 -15.62 31.57 22.05
C HIS A 149 -14.37 31.42 22.94
N ILE A 150 -14.34 30.43 23.83
CA ILE A 150 -13.28 30.28 24.85
C ILE A 150 -11.87 30.06 24.25
N ILE A 151 -10.86 30.80 24.73
CA ILE A 151 -9.44 30.43 24.70
C ILE A 151 -8.98 30.17 26.14
N ASN A 152 -8.42 28.99 26.41
CA ASN A 152 -7.76 28.70 27.70
C ASN A 152 -6.24 28.81 27.55
N PHE A 153 -5.59 29.45 28.52
CA PHE A 153 -4.14 29.35 28.70
C PHE A 153 -3.85 28.77 30.10
N LYS A 154 -2.98 27.77 30.18
CA LYS A 154 -2.56 27.16 31.46
C LYS A 154 -1.57 28.07 32.19
N GLU A 155 -1.86 28.37 33.45
CA GLU A 155 -0.95 29.05 34.37
C GLU A 155 -0.50 28.09 35.48
N PRO A 156 0.82 27.80 35.62
CA PRO A 156 1.89 28.04 34.66
C PRO A 156 1.86 27.05 33.47
N GLY A 157 2.34 27.49 32.31
CA GLY A 157 2.57 26.61 31.14
C GLY A 157 2.57 27.31 29.79
N CYS A 158 1.58 28.16 29.52
CA CYS A 158 1.38 28.76 28.18
C CYS A 158 1.87 30.22 28.10
N GLY A 159 2.92 30.56 28.85
CA GLY A 159 3.39 31.94 29.05
C GLY A 159 4.34 32.43 27.96
N TRP A 160 3.92 32.38 26.70
CA TRP A 160 4.73 32.77 25.54
C TRP A 160 3.86 33.37 24.42
N VAL A 161 4.43 34.25 23.57
CA VAL A 161 3.67 35.01 22.55
C VAL A 161 3.33 34.15 21.32
N ASP A 162 4.23 33.25 20.93
CA ASP A 162 4.01 32.19 19.92
C ASP A 162 2.84 31.27 20.31
N VAL A 163 2.78 30.83 21.57
CA VAL A 163 1.66 30.02 22.10
C VAL A 163 0.35 30.82 22.11
N ALA A 164 0.41 32.13 22.39
CA ALA A 164 -0.76 33.00 22.26
C ALA A 164 -1.21 33.15 20.79
N VAL A 165 -0.27 33.38 19.87
CA VAL A 165 -0.51 33.47 18.43
C VAL A 165 -1.08 32.17 17.87
N HIS A 166 -0.54 31.00 18.21
CA HIS A 166 -1.06 29.68 17.81
C HIS A 166 -2.53 29.48 18.19
N GLU A 167 -2.91 29.89 19.41
CA GLU A 167 -4.30 29.77 19.88
C GLU A 167 -5.25 30.84 19.32
N MET A 168 -4.72 31.99 18.92
CA MET A 168 -5.44 33.05 18.19
C MET A 168 -5.59 32.70 16.70
N LEU A 169 -4.57 32.13 16.07
CA LEU A 169 -4.57 31.58 14.71
C LEU A 169 -5.67 30.52 14.61
N HIS A 170 -5.74 29.55 15.53
CA HIS A 170 -6.90 28.65 15.62
C HIS A 170 -8.23 29.39 15.72
N ARG A 171 -8.33 30.43 16.58
CA ARG A 171 -9.58 31.17 16.79
C ARG A 171 -10.08 31.87 15.53
N ILE A 172 -9.19 32.31 14.64
CA ILE A 172 -9.58 32.90 13.36
C ILE A 172 -9.78 31.83 12.28
N GLY A 173 -9.06 30.69 12.36
CA GLY A 173 -9.40 29.44 11.68
C GLY A 173 -8.26 28.44 11.36
N GLN A 174 -7.01 28.65 11.81
CA GLN A 174 -5.76 27.97 11.35
C GLN A 174 -5.53 26.49 11.80
N ARG A 175 -4.78 25.65 11.01
CA ARG A 175 -4.43 24.20 11.28
C ARG A 175 -3.04 24.21 11.87
N HIS A 176 -2.78 23.19 12.68
CA HIS A 176 -1.53 22.46 12.61
C HIS A 176 -1.21 21.99 11.19
N GLU A 177 -0.10 22.46 10.64
CA GLU A 177 0.22 22.35 9.21
C GLU A 177 0.30 20.89 8.72
N HIS A 178 0.75 19.98 9.59
CA HIS A 178 0.83 18.51 9.41
C HIS A 178 -0.52 17.80 9.20
N ALA A 179 -1.56 18.54 8.87
CA ALA A 179 -2.92 18.07 8.75
C ALA A 179 -3.67 18.66 7.55
N ARG A 180 -2.97 19.37 6.66
CA ARG A 180 -3.44 19.69 5.30
C ARG A 180 -3.65 18.41 4.48
N SER A 181 -4.47 18.48 3.43
CA SER A 181 -4.69 17.37 2.50
C SER A 181 -3.44 17.02 1.66
N ASP A 182 -2.55 17.98 1.40
CA ASP A 182 -1.35 17.81 0.57
C ASP A 182 -0.07 17.41 1.32
N ARG A 183 -0.12 17.36 2.65
CA ARG A 183 1.05 17.21 3.54
C ARG A 183 1.96 16.03 3.20
N ASP A 184 1.40 14.94 2.66
CA ASP A 184 2.10 13.66 2.52
C ASP A 184 3.15 13.74 1.37
N ARG A 185 3.20 14.85 0.62
CA ARG A 185 4.34 15.22 -0.25
C ARG A 185 5.60 15.58 0.57
N TYR A 186 5.45 16.08 1.80
CA TYR A 186 6.51 16.69 2.61
C TYR A 186 6.85 15.89 3.88
N VAL A 187 5.84 15.30 4.53
CA VAL A 187 5.99 14.56 5.80
C VAL A 187 5.53 13.11 5.70
N LYS A 188 5.98 12.29 6.64
CA LYS A 188 5.48 10.94 6.94
C LYS A 188 4.95 10.93 8.37
N ILE A 189 3.76 10.37 8.57
CA ILE A 189 3.17 10.16 9.91
C ILE A 189 3.49 8.72 10.35
N ASN A 190 4.19 8.58 11.47
CA ASN A 190 4.54 7.29 12.05
C ASN A 190 3.44 6.85 13.01
N TRP A 191 2.34 6.34 12.45
CA TRP A 191 1.11 5.98 13.17
C TRP A 191 1.33 5.04 14.36
N ASP A 192 2.34 4.18 14.29
CA ASP A 192 2.61 3.15 15.28
C ASP A 192 3.35 3.72 16.52
N ASN A 193 4.02 4.88 16.40
CA ASN A 193 4.49 5.69 17.53
C ASN A 193 3.34 6.43 18.23
N ILE A 194 2.30 6.81 17.47
CA ILE A 194 1.20 7.64 17.95
C ILE A 194 0.15 6.78 18.67
N HIS A 195 0.08 6.92 19.99
CA HIS A 195 -0.94 6.30 20.84
C HIS A 195 -2.36 6.50 20.28
N ILE A 196 -3.19 5.44 20.28
CA ILE A 196 -4.46 5.39 19.55
C ILE A 196 -5.38 6.60 19.82
N SER A 197 -5.59 6.97 21.09
CA SER A 197 -6.40 8.13 21.47
C SER A 197 -5.82 9.50 21.09
N GLY A 198 -4.59 9.56 20.57
CA GLY A 198 -3.95 10.74 20.00
C GLY A 198 -4.04 10.83 18.47
N ARG A 199 -4.27 9.71 17.77
CA ARG A 199 -4.23 9.60 16.29
C ARG A 199 -5.17 10.59 15.59
N TYR A 200 -6.31 10.95 16.19
CA TYR A 200 -7.25 11.93 15.64
C TYR A 200 -6.63 13.35 15.42
N ASN A 201 -5.50 13.68 16.05
CA ASN A 201 -4.79 14.95 15.80
C ASN A 201 -3.94 14.90 14.51
N TYR A 202 -3.68 13.70 13.97
CA TYR A 202 -2.77 13.44 12.86
C TYR A 202 -3.49 12.92 11.60
N TYR A 203 -4.82 12.84 11.56
CA TYR A 203 -5.54 12.63 10.28
C TYR A 203 -5.46 13.86 9.37
N ARG A 204 -5.41 13.63 8.04
CA ARG A 204 -5.61 14.67 7.03
C ARG A 204 -6.99 15.29 7.18
N LEU A 205 -7.17 16.50 6.67
CA LEU A 205 -8.46 17.16 6.50
C LEU A 205 -8.43 18.00 5.23
N ASN A 206 -9.55 18.09 4.53
CA ASN A 206 -9.78 18.98 3.42
C ASN A 206 -9.39 20.44 3.77
N THR A 207 -8.47 21.03 3.00
CA THR A 207 -7.90 22.36 3.21
C THR A 207 -7.68 23.07 1.87
N TYR A 208 -7.82 24.40 1.87
CA TYR A 208 -7.72 25.17 0.61
C TYR A 208 -6.32 25.23 -0.01
N ASN A 209 -5.26 24.84 0.71
CA ASN A 209 -3.85 24.78 0.27
C ASN A 209 -3.41 25.99 -0.58
N ARG A 210 -3.84 27.20 -0.19
CA ARG A 210 -3.66 28.46 -0.96
C ARG A 210 -2.19 28.86 -1.12
N ASN A 211 -1.36 28.33 -0.24
CA ASN A 211 0.07 28.58 -0.13
C ASN A 211 0.83 27.25 -0.08
N PRO A 212 2.13 27.26 -0.41
CA PRO A 212 3.05 26.15 -0.11
C PRO A 212 2.94 25.60 1.32
N TYR A 213 3.51 24.42 1.53
CA TYR A 213 3.48 23.75 2.83
C TYR A 213 4.57 24.30 3.77
N ASP A 214 4.19 24.98 4.85
CA ASP A 214 5.17 25.65 5.72
C ASP A 214 5.66 24.79 6.88
N ILE A 215 6.76 24.07 6.63
CA ILE A 215 7.53 23.29 7.62
C ILE A 215 7.96 24.14 8.84
N GLY A 216 8.08 25.47 8.70
CA GLY A 216 8.40 26.42 9.76
C GLY A 216 7.20 27.15 10.38
N SER A 217 5.95 26.80 10.03
CA SER A 217 4.74 27.43 10.61
C SER A 217 4.70 27.24 12.13
N VAL A 218 4.26 28.28 12.85
CA VAL A 218 3.99 28.23 14.31
C VAL A 218 2.89 27.23 14.68
N MET A 219 2.20 26.70 13.69
CA MET A 219 1.19 25.67 13.85
C MET A 219 1.71 24.26 13.62
N HIS A 220 2.79 24.04 12.89
CA HIS A 220 3.28 22.69 12.60
C HIS A 220 3.57 21.93 13.91
N TYR A 221 3.14 20.67 14.02
CA TYR A 221 3.55 19.83 15.16
C TYR A 221 5.05 19.52 15.09
N GLY A 222 5.65 19.20 16.24
CA GLY A 222 7.02 18.73 16.29
C GLY A 222 7.23 17.51 15.39
N TYR A 223 8.30 17.56 14.60
CA TYR A 223 8.82 16.50 13.75
C TYR A 223 10.28 16.29 14.10
N SER A 224 10.86 15.12 13.84
CA SER A 224 12.30 14.95 13.99
C SER A 224 12.85 13.82 13.12
N SER A 225 14.17 13.65 13.17
CA SER A 225 14.89 12.60 12.42
C SER A 225 14.95 11.24 13.13
N SER A 226 14.47 11.15 14.37
CA SER A 226 14.38 9.90 15.14
C SER A 226 13.28 8.98 14.60
N GLU A 227 13.56 7.68 14.54
CA GLU A 227 12.57 6.63 14.24
C GLU A 227 11.42 6.61 15.26
N THR A 228 11.64 7.15 16.46
CA THR A 228 10.64 7.30 17.53
C THR A 228 9.78 8.57 17.42
N ALA A 229 9.90 9.34 16.33
CA ALA A 229 9.11 10.56 16.15
C ALA A 229 7.73 10.26 15.55
N ASP A 230 6.69 10.97 16.00
CA ASP A 230 5.34 10.90 15.43
C ASP A 230 5.29 11.37 13.97
N ILE A 231 6.15 12.34 13.62
CA ILE A 231 6.24 12.97 12.31
C ILE A 231 7.72 13.00 11.88
N GLU A 232 7.98 12.53 10.66
CA GLU A 232 9.29 12.50 10.01
C GLU A 232 9.23 13.37 8.74
N LEU A 233 10.19 14.30 8.57
CA LEU A 233 10.32 15.05 7.32
C LEU A 233 10.92 14.16 6.22
N LYS A 234 10.36 14.22 5.01
CA LYS A 234 10.93 13.50 3.84
C LYS A 234 12.29 14.06 3.43
N ASP A 235 12.47 15.38 3.49
CA ASP A 235 13.80 16.00 3.43
C ASP A 235 14.35 16.21 4.84
N LYS A 236 15.24 15.31 5.26
CA LYS A 236 15.86 15.36 6.59
C LYS A 236 16.81 16.55 6.76
N ASN A 237 17.20 17.24 5.69
CA ASN A 237 17.99 18.46 5.76
C ASN A 237 17.17 19.68 6.18
N LEU A 238 15.84 19.59 6.23
CA LEU A 238 14.97 20.67 6.73
C LEU A 238 14.69 20.59 8.23
N ASN A 239 15.20 19.58 8.95
CA ASN A 239 15.04 19.45 10.40
C ASN A 239 15.68 20.59 11.23
N PHE A 240 16.48 21.50 10.65
CA PHE A 240 16.92 22.71 11.36
C PHE A 240 15.81 23.77 11.51
N LEU A 241 14.68 23.59 10.80
CA LEU A 241 13.44 24.33 11.01
C LEU A 241 12.64 23.76 12.22
N GLU A 242 13.03 22.60 12.77
CA GLU A 242 12.57 22.13 14.09
C GLU A 242 13.03 23.17 15.13
N PHE A 243 12.09 23.94 15.67
CA PHE A 243 12.29 25.13 16.53
C PHE A 243 13.60 25.11 17.34
N PRO A 244 14.53 26.05 17.04
CA PRO A 244 14.48 27.32 17.76
C PRO A 244 14.98 28.55 16.98
N GLY A 245 14.15 29.59 16.77
CA GLY A 245 14.62 30.79 16.03
C GLY A 245 13.71 32.02 15.96
N SER A 246 13.37 32.63 17.11
CA SER A 246 12.88 34.02 17.29
C SER A 246 11.65 34.55 16.52
N GLN A 247 11.13 33.88 15.49
CA GLN A 247 9.94 34.32 14.76
C GLN A 247 8.65 33.79 15.42
N ILE A 248 7.71 34.72 15.68
CA ILE A 248 6.43 34.45 16.38
C ILE A 248 5.32 34.04 15.39
N PHE A 249 5.41 34.54 14.15
CA PHE A 249 4.72 34.04 12.97
C PHE A 249 5.78 33.66 11.94
N SER A 250 5.56 32.60 11.17
CA SER A 250 6.29 32.40 9.91
C SER A 250 5.84 33.41 8.85
N TYR A 251 6.58 33.47 7.74
CA TYR A 251 6.20 34.27 6.58
C TYR A 251 4.86 33.82 5.96
N TYR A 252 4.58 32.51 5.94
CA TYR A 252 3.36 31.98 5.35
C TYR A 252 2.18 31.91 6.31
N ASP A 253 2.37 31.83 7.64
CA ASP A 253 1.27 32.01 8.61
C ASP A 253 0.57 33.38 8.39
N LEU A 254 1.35 34.44 8.16
CA LEU A 254 0.80 35.76 7.83
C LEU A 254 0.16 35.79 6.43
N LYS A 255 0.80 35.18 5.43
CA LYS A 255 0.27 35.13 4.06
C LYS A 255 -1.07 34.38 4.00
N ASP A 256 -1.21 33.27 4.71
CA ASP A 256 -2.45 32.50 4.83
C ASP A 256 -3.59 33.35 5.40
N VAL A 257 -3.34 34.10 6.47
CA VAL A 257 -4.35 34.99 7.07
C VAL A 257 -4.74 36.10 6.10
N ILE A 258 -3.77 36.71 5.41
CA ILE A 258 -3.99 37.74 4.39
C ILE A 258 -4.85 37.23 3.22
N ASP A 259 -4.50 36.05 2.66
CA ASP A 259 -5.19 35.45 1.51
C ASP A 259 -6.57 34.88 1.89
N GLN A 260 -6.72 34.37 3.12
CA GLN A 260 -7.98 33.83 3.61
C GLN A 260 -8.98 34.94 3.98
N TYR A 261 -8.56 35.96 4.72
CA TYR A 261 -9.42 37.11 5.04
C TYR A 261 -9.53 38.12 3.87
N GLN A 262 -8.85 37.83 2.75
CA GLN A 262 -8.89 38.63 1.52
C GLN A 262 -8.49 40.09 1.77
N CYS A 263 -7.48 40.30 2.62
CA CYS A 263 -7.14 41.62 3.14
C CYS A 263 -6.80 42.65 2.04
N ALA A 264 -6.26 42.20 0.90
CA ALA A 264 -5.97 43.04 -0.26
C ALA A 264 -7.17 43.28 -1.21
N ALA A 265 -8.36 42.74 -0.95
CA ALA A 265 -9.52 42.86 -1.86
C ALA A 265 -10.09 44.28 -2.00
N HIS A 266 -9.69 45.21 -1.12
CA HIS A 266 -10.03 46.63 -1.23
C HIS A 266 -9.04 47.44 -2.11
N CYS A 267 -7.94 46.82 -2.56
CA CYS A 267 -6.92 47.46 -3.37
C CYS A 267 -7.40 47.64 -4.82
N ILE A 268 -7.53 48.90 -5.26
CA ILE A 268 -8.03 49.26 -6.60
C ILE A 268 -7.06 48.81 -7.72
N SER A 269 -5.76 48.72 -7.43
CA SER A 269 -4.73 48.21 -8.33
C SER A 269 -3.57 47.64 -7.50
N PRO A 270 -3.66 46.39 -7.00
CA PRO A 270 -2.62 45.80 -6.17
C PRO A 270 -1.32 45.60 -6.97
N PRO A 271 -0.14 45.82 -6.36
CA PRO A 271 1.15 45.63 -7.03
C PRO A 271 1.44 44.14 -7.28
N VAL A 272 2.13 43.83 -8.38
CA VAL A 272 2.62 42.46 -8.65
C VAL A 272 3.93 42.24 -7.91
N CYS A 273 3.86 41.47 -6.83
CA CYS A 273 5.02 41.06 -6.04
C CYS A 273 5.71 39.85 -6.68
N GLN A 274 7.04 39.80 -6.63
CA GLN A 274 7.87 38.73 -7.18
C GLN A 274 8.66 38.01 -6.07
N ASN A 275 9.39 36.94 -6.43
CA ASN A 275 10.29 36.20 -5.52
C ASN A 275 9.62 35.69 -4.23
N GLY A 276 8.34 35.33 -4.27
CA GLY A 276 7.55 34.90 -3.10
C GLY A 276 6.82 36.02 -2.34
N GLY A 277 7.03 37.29 -2.71
CA GLY A 277 6.35 38.44 -2.11
C GLY A 277 4.82 38.40 -2.23
N TYR A 278 4.12 39.05 -1.30
CA TYR A 278 2.64 39.12 -1.30
C TYR A 278 2.11 40.51 -0.97
N VAL A 279 0.87 40.82 -1.42
CA VAL A 279 0.22 42.11 -1.18
C VAL A 279 -0.45 42.12 0.19
N ASN A 280 -0.03 43.03 1.06
CA ASN A 280 -0.54 43.16 2.41
C ASN A 280 -1.79 44.06 2.51
N ALA A 281 -2.32 44.19 3.74
CA ALA A 281 -3.52 45.01 4.04
C ALA A 281 -3.36 46.52 3.79
N ASN A 282 -2.16 47.00 3.46
CA ASN A 282 -1.89 48.40 3.08
C ASN A 282 -1.67 48.56 1.56
N CYS A 283 -2.05 47.56 0.76
CA CYS A 283 -1.85 47.50 -0.70
C CYS A 283 -0.38 47.60 -1.16
N GLN A 284 0.56 47.16 -0.31
CA GLN A 284 2.00 47.13 -0.59
C GLN A 284 2.52 45.70 -0.64
N CYS A 285 3.61 45.45 -1.36
CA CYS A 285 4.29 44.16 -1.30
C CYS A 285 5.06 44.00 0.02
N THR A 286 4.70 43.01 0.82
CA THR A 286 5.57 42.45 1.87
C THR A 286 6.54 41.49 1.20
N CYS A 287 7.85 41.74 1.33
CA CYS A 287 8.89 40.91 0.72
C CYS A 287 9.42 39.85 1.68
N PRO A 288 9.81 38.66 1.20
CA PRO A 288 10.53 37.68 2.00
C PRO A 288 11.96 38.18 2.29
N GLU A 289 12.61 37.57 3.30
CA GLU A 289 13.95 37.98 3.70
C GLU A 289 14.94 37.91 2.52
N GLY A 290 15.79 38.94 2.40
CA GLY A 290 16.74 39.05 1.30
C GLY A 290 16.22 39.77 0.06
N PHE A 291 14.94 40.16 0.02
CA PHE A 291 14.37 40.99 -1.06
C PHE A 291 13.77 42.31 -0.55
N SER A 292 13.66 43.28 -1.46
CA SER A 292 13.19 44.64 -1.18
C SER A 292 12.63 45.34 -2.43
N GLY A 293 12.11 46.56 -2.26
CA GLY A 293 11.50 47.35 -3.31
C GLY A 293 10.01 47.04 -3.53
N VAL A 294 9.33 47.91 -4.29
CA VAL A 294 7.85 47.93 -4.42
C VAL A 294 7.23 46.65 -5.01
N SER A 295 8.03 45.77 -5.60
CA SER A 295 7.64 44.49 -6.19
C SER A 295 8.53 43.32 -5.75
N CYS A 296 9.35 43.51 -4.70
CA CYS A 296 10.28 42.50 -4.16
C CYS A 296 11.36 42.00 -5.14
N VAL A 297 11.69 42.79 -6.17
CA VAL A 297 12.72 42.45 -7.17
C VAL A 297 14.15 42.81 -6.78
N THR A 298 14.37 43.63 -5.74
CA THR A 298 15.72 44.11 -5.39
C THR A 298 16.34 43.20 -4.33
N VAL A 299 17.37 42.43 -4.69
CA VAL A 299 18.16 41.61 -3.77
C VAL A 299 18.88 42.49 -2.74
N VAL A 300 18.73 42.18 -1.46
CA VAL A 300 19.37 42.87 -0.34
C VAL A 300 20.73 42.24 -0.08
N THR A 301 21.79 42.92 -0.54
CA THR A 301 23.20 42.51 -0.50
C THR A 301 24.11 43.73 -0.37
N ASP A 302 25.34 43.56 0.10
CA ASP A 302 26.36 44.62 0.12
C ASP A 302 26.78 45.06 -1.31
N PRO A 303 27.19 46.33 -1.54
CA PRO A 303 27.35 46.88 -2.90
C PRO A 303 28.45 46.27 -3.77
N ASP A 304 29.33 45.44 -3.21
CA ASP A 304 30.49 44.82 -3.86
C ASP A 304 30.34 43.30 -4.06
N CYS A 305 29.17 42.72 -3.77
CA CYS A 305 28.91 41.29 -3.91
C CYS A 305 27.40 40.95 -4.02
N GLY A 306 27.08 39.70 -4.37
CA GLY A 306 25.70 39.24 -4.51
C GLY A 306 25.03 39.65 -5.82
N GLY A 307 23.70 39.74 -5.82
CA GLY A 307 22.85 40.07 -6.97
C GLY A 307 22.14 38.86 -7.56
N TYR A 308 21.66 38.95 -8.81
CA TYR A 308 21.02 37.83 -9.50
C TYR A 308 22.01 36.94 -10.24
N VAL A 309 21.74 35.64 -10.24
CA VAL A 309 22.39 34.63 -11.10
C VAL A 309 21.31 33.96 -11.93
N HIS A 310 21.14 34.41 -13.18
CA HIS A 310 20.15 33.89 -14.11
C HIS A 310 20.75 32.78 -15.00
N LEU A 311 20.38 31.53 -14.77
CA LEU A 311 20.72 30.39 -15.61
C LEU A 311 19.75 30.32 -16.80
N LYS A 312 19.95 31.20 -17.79
CA LYS A 312 19.07 31.38 -18.97
C LYS A 312 18.79 30.09 -19.73
N GLU A 313 17.73 30.05 -20.53
CA GLU A 313 17.44 28.95 -21.45
C GLU A 313 18.58 28.78 -22.49
N ASN A 314 18.90 27.53 -22.88
CA ASN A 314 20.03 27.28 -23.77
C ASN A 314 19.70 27.67 -25.21
N ASP A 315 20.51 28.55 -25.79
CA ASP A 315 20.67 28.58 -27.24
C ASP A 315 21.34 27.27 -27.70
N LEU A 316 20.79 26.61 -28.72
CA LEU A 316 21.06 25.19 -29.06
C LEU A 316 22.46 24.90 -29.64
N VAL A 317 23.35 25.90 -29.59
CA VAL A 317 24.66 25.91 -30.26
C VAL A 317 25.84 25.97 -29.27
N LEU A 318 25.60 26.32 -27.99
CA LEU A 318 26.67 26.54 -27.00
C LEU A 318 26.32 25.97 -25.62
N GLU A 319 26.98 24.88 -25.21
CA GLU A 319 26.84 24.26 -23.88
C GLU A 319 27.33 25.14 -22.70
N ARG A 320 27.77 26.38 -22.97
CA ARG A 320 28.49 27.24 -22.01
C ARG A 320 27.62 27.90 -20.94
N GLU A 321 26.28 27.90 -21.07
CA GLU A 321 25.35 28.54 -20.11
C GLU A 321 24.56 27.54 -19.23
N LYS A 322 24.93 26.25 -19.18
CA LYS A 322 24.28 25.28 -18.27
C LYS A 322 24.63 25.52 -16.79
N VAL A 323 25.85 26.00 -16.52
CA VAL A 323 26.45 26.10 -15.18
C VAL A 323 26.98 27.50 -14.94
N ALA A 324 26.74 28.07 -13.76
CA ALA A 324 27.36 29.31 -13.29
C ALA A 324 28.15 29.07 -11.99
N PHE A 325 29.29 29.72 -11.83
CA PHE A 325 30.09 29.66 -10.61
C PHE A 325 29.81 30.87 -9.72
N ILE A 326 29.70 30.64 -8.42
CA ILE A 326 29.59 31.69 -7.40
C ILE A 326 30.77 31.54 -6.45
N THR A 327 31.45 32.66 -6.17
CA THR A 327 32.62 32.71 -5.31
C THR A 327 32.48 33.82 -4.28
N SER A 328 33.05 33.63 -3.09
CA SER A 328 33.23 34.74 -2.16
C SER A 328 34.13 35.84 -2.75
N PRO A 329 34.01 37.10 -2.29
CA PRO A 329 35.00 38.13 -2.59
C PRO A 329 36.44 37.64 -2.33
N ASN A 330 37.35 37.98 -3.25
CA ASN A 330 38.78 37.59 -3.24
C ASN A 330 39.10 36.08 -3.30
N TYR A 331 38.15 35.19 -3.67
CA TYR A 331 38.47 33.76 -3.80
C TYR A 331 39.56 33.49 -4.87
N PRO A 332 40.55 32.61 -4.62
CA PRO A 332 40.85 31.93 -3.36
C PRO A 332 41.64 32.85 -2.41
N GLY A 333 41.02 33.25 -1.30
CA GLY A 333 41.58 34.26 -0.40
C GLY A 333 40.62 34.71 0.71
N PRO A 334 41.00 35.72 1.50
CA PRO A 334 40.26 36.15 2.68
C PRO A 334 38.98 36.92 2.33
N ILE A 335 37.88 36.52 2.99
CA ILE A 335 36.60 37.24 2.94
C ILE A 335 36.68 38.46 3.88
N GLY A 336 36.15 39.60 3.43
CA GLY A 336 35.99 40.79 4.26
C GLY A 336 35.04 40.57 5.44
N LEU A 337 35.33 41.22 6.56
CA LEU A 337 34.47 41.22 7.75
C LEU A 337 33.29 42.19 7.57
N GLY A 338 32.18 41.94 8.27
CA GLY A 338 31.02 42.85 8.28
C GLY A 338 30.11 42.78 7.06
N LYS A 339 30.25 41.76 6.21
CA LYS A 339 29.54 41.64 4.92
C LYS A 339 28.33 40.73 4.97
N ILE A 340 27.28 41.10 4.24
CA ILE A 340 26.21 40.19 3.81
C ILE A 340 26.18 40.19 2.28
N CYS A 341 26.72 39.13 1.68
CA CYS A 341 26.67 38.91 0.23
C CYS A 341 25.56 37.92 -0.09
N ARG A 342 24.55 38.34 -0.85
CA ARG A 342 23.36 37.52 -1.15
C ARG A 342 23.15 37.37 -2.66
N TRP A 343 23.09 36.13 -3.13
CA TRP A 343 22.84 35.78 -4.52
C TRP A 343 21.46 35.14 -4.67
N ALA A 344 20.62 35.69 -5.55
CA ALA A 344 19.35 35.09 -5.96
C ALA A 344 19.55 34.32 -7.27
N VAL A 345 19.63 32.99 -7.15
CA VAL A 345 19.81 32.07 -8.28
C VAL A 345 18.44 31.75 -8.87
N THR A 346 18.31 31.83 -10.20
CA THR A 346 17.03 31.64 -10.89
C THR A 346 17.18 30.87 -12.20
N VAL A 347 16.17 30.07 -12.54
CA VAL A 347 16.05 29.27 -13.78
C VAL A 347 14.68 29.48 -14.44
N PRO A 348 14.54 29.20 -15.75
CA PRO A 348 13.24 29.14 -16.42
C PRO A 348 12.31 28.08 -15.81
N VAL A 349 11.00 28.26 -16.01
CA VAL A 349 9.97 27.28 -15.60
C VAL A 349 10.23 25.92 -16.29
N GLY A 350 10.05 24.81 -15.56
CA GLY A 350 10.38 23.46 -16.02
C GLY A 350 11.83 23.03 -15.74
N TYR A 351 12.58 23.85 -15.02
CA TYR A 351 13.91 23.52 -14.49
C TYR A 351 13.96 23.75 -12.98
N ILE A 352 14.82 22.98 -12.31
CA ILE A 352 15.23 23.16 -10.92
C ILE A 352 16.67 23.64 -10.84
N ILE A 353 17.02 24.22 -9.70
CA ILE A 353 18.37 24.67 -9.39
C ILE A 353 19.05 23.60 -8.55
N LYS A 354 20.18 23.12 -9.04
CA LYS A 354 21.12 22.28 -8.29
C LYS A 354 22.34 23.11 -7.94
N MET A 355 22.73 23.09 -6.68
CA MET A 355 23.90 23.80 -6.16
C MET A 355 24.89 22.79 -5.57
N THR A 356 26.15 22.84 -5.97
CA THR A 356 27.22 21.99 -5.42
C THR A 356 28.34 22.86 -4.86
N ILE A 357 28.75 22.58 -3.62
CA ILE A 357 29.92 23.20 -2.98
C ILE A 357 31.19 22.61 -3.59
N ASP A 358 31.92 23.39 -4.38
CA ASP A 358 33.24 22.98 -4.89
C ASP A 358 34.29 23.00 -3.77
N ASP A 359 34.25 24.05 -2.94
CA ASP A 359 35.29 24.37 -1.96
C ASP A 359 34.79 25.44 -0.97
N LEU A 360 34.40 25.06 0.25
CA LEU A 360 34.02 25.96 1.34
C LEU A 360 35.13 26.02 2.39
N HIS A 361 35.50 27.22 2.83
CA HIS A 361 36.35 27.46 4.01
C HIS A 361 35.84 28.68 4.80
N MET A 362 34.76 28.50 5.56
CA MET A 362 34.26 29.55 6.47
C MET A 362 34.96 29.50 7.83
N ALA A 363 35.08 30.65 8.50
CA ALA A 363 35.68 30.72 9.82
C ALA A 363 34.82 29.94 10.84
N TYR A 364 35.47 29.05 11.58
CA TYR A 364 34.88 28.25 12.66
C TYR A 364 35.93 27.98 13.74
N ASN A 365 35.49 27.42 14.87
CA ASN A 365 36.35 26.87 15.90
C ASN A 365 36.41 25.34 15.76
N PRO A 366 37.58 24.73 15.46
CA PRO A 366 37.66 23.28 15.22
C PRO A 366 37.42 22.44 16.49
N ASP A 367 37.77 22.95 17.67
CA ASP A 367 37.66 22.23 18.94
C ASP A 367 36.21 22.15 19.47
N THR A 368 35.33 23.05 19.01
CA THR A 368 33.93 23.16 19.47
C THR A 368 32.90 23.15 18.33
N LEU A 369 33.35 23.03 17.08
CA LEU A 369 32.57 23.13 15.83
C LEU A 369 31.71 24.41 15.69
N ARG A 370 31.95 25.43 16.54
CA ARG A 370 31.19 26.68 16.51
C ARG A 370 31.57 27.52 15.30
N CYS A 371 30.59 27.76 14.42
CA CYS A 371 30.74 28.71 13.32
C CYS A 371 31.02 30.13 13.82
N TYR A 372 31.87 30.85 13.09
CA TYR A 372 32.02 32.31 13.20
C TYR A 372 31.35 33.01 12.02
N HIS A 373 31.55 32.49 10.80
CA HIS A 373 30.84 32.91 9.59
C HIS A 373 30.09 31.73 9.00
N TRP A 374 29.08 31.99 8.18
CA TRP A 374 28.32 30.94 7.48
C TRP A 374 28.03 31.29 6.02
N LEU A 375 27.93 30.22 5.23
CA LEU A 375 27.16 30.22 4.00
C LEU A 375 25.79 29.61 4.34
N GLU A 376 24.73 30.38 4.09
CA GLU A 376 23.34 29.94 4.21
C GLU A 376 22.80 29.62 2.81
N VAL A 377 22.26 28.41 2.65
CA VAL A 377 21.67 27.93 1.40
C VAL A 377 20.17 27.75 1.62
N GLN A 378 19.39 28.72 1.16
CA GLN A 378 17.94 28.67 1.13
C GLN A 378 17.50 28.05 -0.19
N TYR A 379 17.43 26.72 -0.18
CA TYR A 379 16.83 25.91 -1.24
C TYR A 379 15.34 25.63 -0.96
N ASN A 380 14.89 25.87 0.27
CA ASN A 380 13.50 25.83 0.72
C ASN A 380 12.72 27.12 0.36
N LEU A 381 11.57 27.35 0.99
CA LEU A 381 10.68 28.46 0.61
C LEU A 381 11.32 29.84 0.84
N PRO A 382 11.10 30.82 -0.05
CA PRO A 382 11.51 32.20 0.18
C PRO A 382 10.77 32.77 1.40
N GLY A 383 11.52 33.30 2.37
CA GLY A 383 10.99 33.83 3.63
C GLY A 383 11.06 32.88 4.83
N GLN A 384 11.38 31.59 4.62
CA GLN A 384 11.95 30.74 5.68
C GLN A 384 13.45 31.04 5.87
N GLN A 385 14.10 30.43 6.87
CA GLN A 385 15.57 30.43 6.97
C GLN A 385 16.17 29.33 6.08
N GLY A 386 17.36 29.56 5.51
CA GLY A 386 18.11 28.56 4.76
C GLY A 386 19.03 27.72 5.66
N ILE A 387 19.55 26.61 5.13
CA ILE A 387 20.46 25.75 5.90
C ILE A 387 21.84 26.39 6.00
N ARG A 388 22.39 26.48 7.21
CA ARG A 388 23.71 27.10 7.45
C ARG A 388 24.84 26.07 7.37
N ARG A 389 25.97 26.49 6.78
CA ARG A 389 27.20 25.72 6.61
C ARG A 389 28.42 26.56 6.97
N CYS A 390 29.38 25.94 7.66
CA CYS A 390 30.66 26.56 7.99
C CYS A 390 31.78 25.50 8.07
N GLY A 391 33.03 25.95 8.22
CA GLY A 391 34.20 25.08 8.18
C GLY A 391 34.62 24.69 6.76
N ASP A 392 35.29 23.55 6.67
CA ASP A 392 35.89 22.99 5.45
C ASP A 392 34.96 21.93 4.82
N ILE A 393 34.32 22.24 3.69
CA ILE A 393 33.32 21.37 3.03
C ILE A 393 33.57 21.31 1.52
N VAL A 394 33.44 20.12 0.93
CA VAL A 394 33.60 19.83 -0.52
C VAL A 394 32.57 18.79 -0.94
N GLY A 395 31.94 18.96 -2.10
CA GLY A 395 31.06 17.98 -2.75
C GLY A 395 29.60 17.95 -2.28
N GLU A 396 29.25 18.68 -1.21
CA GLU A 396 27.87 18.76 -0.73
C GLU A 396 26.96 19.43 -1.77
N THR A 397 25.78 18.85 -2.01
CA THR A 397 24.85 19.25 -3.09
C THR A 397 23.44 19.49 -2.54
N PHE A 398 22.77 20.54 -3.02
CA PHE A 398 21.40 20.92 -2.68
C PHE A 398 20.55 21.09 -3.95
N LEU A 399 19.24 20.84 -3.84
CA LEU A 399 18.25 21.07 -4.90
C LEU A 399 17.16 22.03 -4.40
N SER A 400 16.79 23.05 -5.18
CA SER A 400 15.66 23.94 -4.86
C SER A 400 14.37 23.16 -4.61
N SER A 401 13.48 23.58 -3.70
CA SER A 401 12.34 22.78 -3.25
C SER A 401 11.24 22.66 -4.31
N ILE A 402 10.33 21.70 -4.13
CA ILE A 402 9.17 21.46 -5.01
C ILE A 402 8.27 22.70 -5.11
N ASP A 403 8.18 23.48 -4.04
CA ASP A 403 7.33 24.68 -3.97
C ASP A 403 8.09 25.99 -4.31
N SER A 404 9.41 25.92 -4.55
CA SER A 404 10.24 27.03 -5.04
C SER A 404 11.28 26.54 -6.08
N PRO A 405 10.88 25.81 -7.13
CA PRO A 405 11.82 25.10 -8.00
C PRO A 405 12.72 26.08 -8.77
N THR A 406 12.19 27.24 -9.14
CA THR A 406 12.87 28.24 -9.99
C THR A 406 13.68 29.30 -9.23
N LEU A 407 13.76 29.25 -7.90
CA LEU A 407 14.46 30.23 -7.06
C LEU A 407 15.20 29.56 -5.89
N MET A 408 16.49 29.89 -5.73
CA MET A 408 17.33 29.51 -4.59
C MET A 408 18.11 30.74 -4.14
N ILE A 409 18.21 30.97 -2.84
CA ILE A 409 18.92 32.13 -2.27
C ILE A 409 20.15 31.65 -1.51
N ILE A 410 21.31 32.21 -1.83
CA ILE A 410 22.59 31.88 -1.18
C ILE A 410 23.08 33.14 -0.47
N THR A 411 23.26 33.07 0.85
CA THR A 411 23.68 34.22 1.68
C THR A 411 24.97 33.90 2.43
N MET A 412 26.02 34.67 2.19
CA MET A 412 27.26 34.64 2.98
C MET A 412 27.24 35.78 3.99
N ASP A 413 27.32 35.47 5.28
CA ASP A 413 27.31 36.44 6.38
C ASP A 413 28.65 36.40 7.16
N THR A 414 29.27 37.58 7.30
CA THR A 414 30.48 37.81 8.11
C THR A 414 30.33 38.97 9.11
N LYS A 415 29.10 39.41 9.43
CA LYS A 415 28.84 40.43 10.46
C LYS A 415 29.00 39.88 11.88
N LEU A 416 28.53 38.65 12.11
CA LEU A 416 28.25 38.15 13.47
C LEU A 416 29.46 37.53 14.23
N ALA A 417 30.71 37.77 13.82
CA ALA A 417 31.87 37.25 14.56
C ALA A 417 33.20 38.05 14.52
N GLY A 418 33.37 38.94 15.50
CA GLY A 418 34.58 38.95 16.34
C GLY A 418 35.96 39.08 15.66
N GLY A 419 36.05 39.70 14.48
CA GLY A 419 37.31 40.02 13.80
C GLY A 419 38.07 38.83 13.19
N ARG A 420 37.48 37.63 13.07
CA ARG A 420 38.20 36.41 12.63
C ARG A 420 38.15 36.21 11.11
N VAL A 421 39.21 36.65 10.43
CA VAL A 421 39.37 36.54 8.96
C VAL A 421 39.38 35.07 8.49
N THR A 422 38.67 34.77 7.40
CA THR A 422 38.76 33.47 6.70
C THR A 422 40.04 33.40 5.87
N LYS A 423 40.58 32.21 5.57
CA LYS A 423 41.84 32.09 4.81
C LYS A 423 41.70 31.95 3.29
N LYS A 424 40.60 31.37 2.82
CA LYS A 424 40.44 30.87 1.44
C LYS A 424 39.09 31.23 0.80
N GLY A 425 38.04 31.42 1.61
CA GLY A 425 36.73 31.86 1.15
C GLY A 425 35.83 30.71 0.71
N PHE A 426 35.05 30.87 -0.35
CA PHE A 426 34.33 29.76 -0.98
C PHE A 426 34.26 29.84 -2.51
N LYS A 427 34.11 28.68 -3.13
CA LYS A 427 33.62 28.47 -4.49
C LYS A 427 32.51 27.42 -4.47
N LEU A 428 31.48 27.66 -5.26
CA LEU A 428 30.40 26.71 -5.54
C LEU A 428 29.96 26.87 -6.99
N HIS A 429 29.23 25.89 -7.51
CA HIS A 429 28.56 26.02 -8.80
C HIS A 429 27.07 25.76 -8.67
N VAL A 430 26.30 26.41 -9.55
CA VAL A 430 24.87 26.17 -9.74
C VAL A 430 24.63 25.74 -11.17
N GLU A 431 23.89 24.66 -11.35
CA GLU A 431 23.44 24.18 -12.65
C GLU A 431 21.92 24.04 -12.68
N LYS A 432 21.35 24.14 -13.88
CA LYS A 432 19.94 23.82 -14.12
C LYS A 432 19.80 22.35 -14.49
N GLU A 433 18.91 21.66 -13.80
CA GLU A 433 18.45 20.32 -14.19
C GLU A 433 16.98 20.41 -14.61
N ARG A 434 16.58 19.67 -15.65
CA ARG A 434 15.19 19.71 -16.13
C ARG A 434 14.33 18.86 -15.21
N GLU A 435 13.18 19.39 -14.78
CA GLU A 435 12.36 18.73 -13.76
C GLU A 435 11.45 17.68 -14.40
N VAL A 436 11.97 16.47 -14.60
CA VAL A 436 11.28 15.44 -15.42
C VAL A 436 10.43 14.45 -14.63
N CYS A 437 10.74 14.20 -13.35
CA CYS A 437 10.08 13.15 -12.54
C CYS A 437 9.66 13.56 -11.12
N ARG A 438 9.89 14.81 -10.72
CA ARG A 438 9.92 15.18 -9.29
C ARG A 438 8.56 15.19 -8.59
N ASP A 439 7.52 15.64 -9.28
CA ASP A 439 6.13 15.54 -8.80
C ASP A 439 5.57 14.10 -8.88
N SER A 440 6.36 13.13 -9.35
CA SER A 440 5.88 11.81 -9.78
C SER A 440 4.67 11.94 -10.73
N PRO A 441 4.86 12.36 -11.98
CA PRO A 441 3.78 12.51 -12.97
C PRO A 441 3.02 11.20 -13.29
N CYS A 442 3.48 10.09 -12.73
CA CYS A 442 2.89 8.76 -12.83
C CYS A 442 1.86 8.55 -11.70
N VAL A 443 0.62 8.23 -12.05
CA VAL A 443 -0.49 8.05 -11.09
C VAL A 443 -0.39 6.71 -10.38
N PHE A 444 -0.30 5.61 -11.12
CA PHE A 444 -0.05 4.24 -10.60
C PHE A 444 1.24 3.66 -11.19
N GLY A 445 2.37 4.32 -10.93
CA GLY A 445 3.67 3.90 -11.46
C GLY A 445 4.84 4.71 -10.91
N ILE A 446 6.05 4.28 -11.26
CA ILE A 446 7.32 4.92 -10.89
C ILE A 446 7.81 5.75 -12.09
N CYS A 447 8.16 7.02 -11.86
CA CYS A 447 8.76 7.86 -12.90
C CYS A 447 10.25 7.58 -13.04
N VAL A 448 10.68 7.20 -14.25
CA VAL A 448 12.09 7.00 -14.60
C VAL A 448 12.52 7.95 -15.72
N PRO A 449 13.64 8.70 -15.56
CA PRO A 449 14.26 9.44 -16.65
C PRO A 449 14.74 8.49 -17.76
N THR A 450 14.65 8.90 -19.03
CA THR A 450 15.08 8.06 -20.15
C THR A 450 16.56 8.26 -20.50
N GLU A 451 17.32 7.18 -20.64
CA GLU A 451 18.78 7.22 -20.86
C GLU A 451 19.20 7.95 -22.15
N ARG A 452 18.36 7.91 -23.19
CA ARG A 452 18.71 8.43 -24.52
C ARG A 452 18.62 9.96 -24.62
N LYS A 453 17.90 10.62 -23.72
CA LYS A 453 17.63 12.07 -23.73
C LYS A 453 17.31 12.56 -22.31
N SER A 454 18.12 13.48 -21.78
CA SER A 454 17.98 14.06 -20.43
C SER A 454 16.81 15.05 -20.26
N TYR A 455 15.69 14.82 -20.95
CA TYR A 455 14.51 15.69 -20.98
C TYR A 455 13.19 14.95 -21.26
N GLU A 456 13.22 13.62 -21.41
CA GLU A 456 12.06 12.73 -21.58
C GLU A 456 11.99 11.75 -20.40
N TYR A 457 10.82 11.58 -19.80
CA TYR A 457 10.54 10.56 -18.78
C TYR A 457 9.71 9.43 -19.37
N LYS A 458 9.73 8.28 -18.71
CA LYS A 458 8.76 7.20 -18.87
C LYS A 458 8.18 6.85 -17.51
N CYS A 459 6.89 6.56 -17.45
CA CYS A 459 6.31 5.90 -16.29
C CYS A 459 6.41 4.37 -16.43
N VAL A 460 6.90 3.70 -15.39
CA VAL A 460 6.84 2.24 -15.23
C VAL A 460 5.61 1.94 -14.38
N CYS A 461 4.57 1.42 -15.01
CA CYS A 461 3.27 1.22 -14.37
C CYS A 461 3.25 0.01 -13.45
N GLN A 462 2.46 0.11 -12.38
CA GLN A 462 2.09 -1.02 -11.56
C GLN A 462 1.22 -2.00 -12.38
N PRO A 463 1.21 -3.30 -12.05
CA PRO A 463 0.34 -4.27 -12.71
C PRO A 463 -1.12 -3.81 -12.74
N GLY A 464 -1.76 -3.92 -13.91
CA GLY A 464 -3.13 -3.44 -14.14
C GLY A 464 -3.26 -2.01 -14.68
N TYR A 465 -2.16 -1.24 -14.77
CA TYR A 465 -2.19 0.15 -15.27
C TYR A 465 -1.31 0.37 -16.51
N THR A 466 -1.68 1.38 -17.30
CA THR A 466 -1.05 1.76 -18.58
C THR A 466 -1.26 3.23 -18.90
N GLY A 467 -0.84 3.67 -20.10
CA GLY A 467 -0.79 5.07 -20.51
C GLY A 467 0.52 5.75 -20.08
N ASP A 468 0.88 6.86 -20.72
CA ASP A 468 2.16 7.57 -20.50
C ASP A 468 2.36 8.03 -19.04
N LYS A 469 1.27 8.11 -18.26
CA LYS A 469 1.25 8.46 -16.84
C LYS A 469 0.75 7.35 -15.92
N CYS A 470 0.52 6.13 -16.39
CA CYS A 470 -0.10 5.06 -15.58
C CYS A 470 -1.43 5.51 -14.94
N ASP A 471 -2.22 6.25 -15.72
CA ASP A 471 -3.50 6.85 -15.38
C ASP A 471 -4.68 6.16 -16.09
N GLN A 472 -4.41 5.09 -16.83
CA GLN A 472 -5.37 4.25 -17.52
C GLN A 472 -5.32 2.84 -16.94
N VAL A 473 -6.48 2.20 -16.78
CA VAL A 473 -6.59 0.79 -16.39
C VAL A 473 -6.45 -0.08 -17.64
N VAL A 474 -5.71 -1.19 -17.56
CA VAL A 474 -5.55 -2.15 -18.67
C VAL A 474 -6.84 -2.94 -18.86
N ASP A 475 -7.24 -3.18 -20.12
CA ASP A 475 -8.33 -4.09 -20.45
C ASP A 475 -8.04 -5.50 -19.91
N GLY A 476 -8.94 -6.03 -19.08
CA GLY A 476 -8.72 -7.31 -18.39
C GLY A 476 -7.97 -7.21 -17.04
N ALA A 477 -7.67 -6.01 -16.54
CA ALA A 477 -6.97 -5.85 -15.27
C ALA A 477 -7.82 -6.28 -14.06
N LYS A 478 -7.16 -6.97 -13.13
CA LYS A 478 -7.60 -7.13 -11.74
C LYS A 478 -6.93 -6.07 -10.87
N LEU A 479 -7.71 -5.23 -10.20
CA LEU A 479 -7.21 -4.23 -9.24
C LEU A 479 -7.58 -4.65 -7.81
N LYS A 480 -6.76 -4.27 -6.82
CA LYS A 480 -6.96 -4.57 -5.40
C LYS A 480 -6.52 -3.41 -4.50
N CYS A 481 -7.17 -3.24 -3.36
CA CYS A 481 -6.73 -2.48 -2.21
C CYS A 481 -6.90 -3.31 -0.93
N SER A 482 -5.78 -3.65 -0.29
CA SER A 482 -5.69 -4.34 1.01
C SER A 482 -5.38 -3.41 2.19
N PHE A 483 -5.00 -2.16 1.93
CA PHE A 483 -4.60 -1.13 2.92
C PHE A 483 -3.36 -1.45 3.80
N GLU A 484 -2.98 -2.72 3.93
CA GLU A 484 -1.86 -3.26 4.74
C GLU A 484 -0.54 -2.51 4.60
N ARG A 485 -0.08 -2.26 3.37
CA ARG A 485 1.29 -1.76 3.12
C ARG A 485 1.34 -0.27 2.77
N PHE A 486 0.35 0.52 3.23
CA PHE A 486 0.16 1.93 2.86
C PHE A 486 0.08 2.14 1.34
N GLU A 487 -0.50 1.15 0.66
CA GLU A 487 -0.59 1.06 -0.79
C GLU A 487 -1.43 2.21 -1.37
N LYS A 488 -1.02 2.78 -2.50
CA LYS A 488 -1.85 3.76 -3.20
C LYS A 488 -3.02 3.01 -3.87
N CYS A 489 -4.16 3.04 -3.21
CA CYS A 489 -5.40 2.43 -3.70
C CYS A 489 -5.93 3.16 -4.95
N PHE A 490 -6.68 2.46 -5.82
CA PHE A 490 -7.36 3.08 -6.97
C PHE A 490 -8.51 3.99 -6.55
N PHE A 491 -9.07 3.76 -5.37
CA PHE A 491 -9.92 4.68 -4.63
C PHE A 491 -9.10 5.61 -3.72
N ASP A 492 -9.44 6.90 -3.67
CA ASP A 492 -8.95 7.87 -2.66
C ASP A 492 -10.10 8.82 -2.28
N ASN A 493 -9.88 9.69 -1.30
CA ASN A 493 -10.87 10.68 -0.86
C ASN A 493 -11.05 11.78 -1.91
N VAL A 494 -12.28 12.27 -2.06
CA VAL A 494 -12.55 13.43 -2.94
C VAL A 494 -11.94 14.71 -2.37
N GLN A 495 -11.69 15.70 -3.23
CA GLN A 495 -11.20 17.02 -2.80
C GLN A 495 -12.34 18.01 -2.51
N GLU A 496 -13.54 17.76 -3.03
CA GLU A 496 -14.75 18.55 -2.81
C GLU A 496 -15.99 17.62 -2.90
N GLY A 497 -17.04 17.90 -2.12
CA GLY A 497 -18.33 17.22 -2.20
C GLY A 497 -18.83 16.54 -0.92
N ASP A 498 -18.02 16.54 0.15
CA ASP A 498 -18.29 15.87 1.42
C ASP A 498 -17.78 16.67 2.65
N GLU A 499 -18.04 16.16 3.85
CA GLU A 499 -17.76 16.84 5.12
C GLU A 499 -16.59 16.24 5.92
N PHE A 500 -16.07 15.07 5.51
CA PHE A 500 -14.88 14.42 6.08
C PHE A 500 -14.31 13.25 5.27
N GLU A 501 -13.04 12.94 5.56
CA GLU A 501 -12.29 11.85 4.92
C GLU A 501 -12.58 10.47 5.55
N TRP A 502 -12.48 9.43 4.73
CA TRP A 502 -12.15 8.07 5.16
C TRP A 502 -10.70 7.99 5.65
N GLY A 503 -10.48 7.34 6.80
CA GLY A 503 -9.18 7.21 7.47
C GLY A 503 -8.70 5.76 7.65
N PRO A 504 -7.40 5.54 7.89
CA PRO A 504 -6.85 4.21 8.11
C PRO A 504 -7.21 3.67 9.51
N GLY A 505 -7.80 2.48 9.53
CA GLY A 505 -7.98 1.64 10.71
C GLY A 505 -6.71 0.85 11.05
N PHE A 506 -6.63 0.34 12.27
CA PHE A 506 -5.61 -0.62 12.68
C PHE A 506 -6.17 -1.52 13.78
N ARG A 507 -6.45 -2.78 13.43
CA ARG A 507 -7.19 -3.77 14.22
C ARG A 507 -8.62 -3.32 14.52
N HIS A 508 -8.83 -2.42 15.47
CA HIS A 508 -10.15 -1.86 15.79
C HIS A 508 -10.30 -0.39 15.37
N THR A 509 -11.55 0.05 15.30
CA THR A 509 -11.96 1.47 15.30
C THR A 509 -11.55 2.18 16.58
N ILE A 510 -11.40 3.51 16.53
CA ILE A 510 -10.99 4.31 17.71
C ILE A 510 -12.17 4.54 18.67
N SER A 511 -13.41 4.37 18.19
CA SER A 511 -14.61 4.53 19.00
C SER A 511 -15.17 3.17 19.44
N GLU A 512 -15.41 3.01 20.75
CA GLU A 512 -15.83 1.73 21.34
C GLU A 512 -17.28 1.36 20.95
N TRP A 513 -17.60 0.07 20.80
CA TRP A 513 -18.96 -0.43 20.52
C TRP A 513 -19.54 -0.09 19.13
N THR A 514 -18.68 0.24 18.16
CA THR A 514 -19.05 0.51 16.76
C THR A 514 -17.87 0.21 15.84
N GLY A 515 -18.11 -0.18 14.59
CA GLY A 515 -17.08 -0.71 13.69
C GLY A 515 -16.56 -2.11 14.07
N PRO A 516 -15.57 -2.63 13.33
CA PRO A 516 -15.01 -3.98 13.51
C PRO A 516 -13.99 -4.09 14.66
N GLU A 517 -13.84 -5.30 15.22
CA GLU A 517 -12.89 -5.60 16.32
C GLU A 517 -11.45 -5.93 15.84
N ASP A 518 -11.29 -6.54 14.67
CA ASP A 518 -10.02 -6.69 13.95
C ASP A 518 -10.23 -6.41 12.43
N ALA A 519 -9.16 -6.31 11.64
CA ALA A 519 -9.27 -6.14 10.17
C ALA A 519 -9.96 -7.35 9.50
N PHE A 520 -10.48 -7.20 8.27
CA PHE A 520 -11.02 -8.36 7.53
C PHE A 520 -9.88 -9.28 7.09
N ARG A 521 -8.74 -8.69 6.72
CA ARG A 521 -7.49 -9.40 6.47
C ARG A 521 -6.27 -8.57 6.90
N GLY A 522 -5.35 -9.17 7.63
CA GLY A 522 -4.11 -8.49 8.05
C GLY A 522 -4.28 -7.69 9.34
N GLU A 523 -3.82 -6.44 9.37
CA GLU A 523 -3.94 -5.54 10.53
C GLU A 523 -4.63 -4.20 10.24
N ARG A 524 -4.88 -3.83 8.98
CA ARG A 524 -5.35 -2.50 8.54
C ARG A 524 -6.57 -2.62 7.63
N PHE A 525 -7.32 -1.53 7.58
CA PHE A 525 -8.53 -1.36 6.78
C PHE A 525 -8.80 0.14 6.62
N LEU A 526 -9.89 0.52 5.94
CA LEU A 526 -10.33 1.91 5.81
C LEU A 526 -11.66 2.12 6.54
N PHE A 527 -11.83 3.22 7.28
CA PHE A 527 -13.08 3.49 8.01
C PHE A 527 -13.43 4.97 8.11
N THR A 528 -14.71 5.23 8.38
CA THR A 528 -15.25 6.55 8.73
C THR A 528 -15.39 6.69 10.24
N GLU A 529 -14.56 7.55 10.83
CA GLU A 529 -14.62 7.93 12.25
C GLU A 529 -15.79 8.91 12.49
N MET A 530 -16.91 8.39 12.99
CA MET A 530 -18.15 9.13 13.14
C MET A 530 -18.24 9.96 14.43
N SER A 531 -17.29 9.84 15.36
CA SER A 531 -17.34 10.63 16.59
C SER A 531 -17.05 12.13 16.36
N LEU A 532 -17.60 12.97 17.25
CA LEU A 532 -17.60 14.44 17.20
C LEU A 532 -16.33 15.06 16.57
N PRO A 533 -16.46 15.67 15.37
CA PRO A 533 -17.37 16.81 15.24
C PRO A 533 -18.53 16.54 14.28
N ARG A 534 -18.69 15.30 13.81
CA ARG A 534 -19.77 14.91 12.91
C ARG A 534 -21.13 15.35 13.44
N VAL A 535 -21.99 15.75 12.53
CA VAL A 535 -23.44 15.85 12.76
C VAL A 535 -24.18 14.82 11.91
N PRO A 536 -25.41 14.40 12.28
CA PRO A 536 -26.16 13.41 11.51
C PRO A 536 -26.45 13.90 10.09
N GLY A 537 -26.07 13.13 9.09
CA GLY A 537 -26.18 13.49 7.67
C GLY A 537 -24.90 14.03 7.01
N ASP A 538 -23.83 14.29 7.77
CA ASP A 538 -22.47 14.47 7.23
C ASP A 538 -22.06 13.25 6.40
N LYS A 539 -21.25 13.46 5.36
CA LYS A 539 -20.78 12.43 4.43
C LYS A 539 -19.27 12.33 4.36
N ALA A 540 -18.81 11.14 3.97
CA ALA A 540 -17.45 10.88 3.50
C ALA A 540 -17.49 10.11 2.18
N ILE A 541 -16.81 10.61 1.15
CA ILE A 541 -16.86 10.06 -0.22
C ILE A 541 -15.47 9.58 -0.66
N LEU A 542 -15.38 8.28 -0.86
CA LEU A 542 -14.22 7.61 -1.44
C LEU A 542 -14.51 7.32 -2.91
N GLN A 543 -13.72 7.87 -3.85
CA GLN A 543 -13.98 7.77 -5.30
C GLN A 543 -12.78 7.19 -6.06
N THR A 544 -13.04 6.48 -7.16
CA THR A 544 -11.99 6.05 -8.09
C THR A 544 -11.25 7.25 -8.70
N THR A 545 -9.94 7.27 -8.49
CA THR A 545 -9.03 8.34 -8.95
C THR A 545 -8.84 8.33 -10.46
N VAL A 546 -8.82 7.14 -11.06
CA VAL A 546 -8.83 6.90 -12.52
C VAL A 546 -10.22 6.45 -12.97
N ALA A 547 -10.48 6.54 -14.27
CA ALA A 547 -11.66 5.92 -14.88
C ALA A 547 -11.41 4.42 -15.06
N LEU A 548 -12.44 3.61 -14.79
CA LEU A 548 -12.41 2.18 -15.07
C LEU A 548 -12.69 1.93 -16.57
N PRO A 549 -12.30 0.76 -17.14
CA PRO A 549 -12.52 0.45 -18.55
C PRO A 549 -14.01 0.52 -18.95
N GLU A 550 -14.29 0.82 -20.22
CA GLU A 550 -15.66 0.82 -20.78
C GLU A 550 -16.14 -0.62 -21.05
N GLN A 551 -16.13 -1.45 -20.00
CA GLN A 551 -16.48 -2.86 -19.99
C GLN A 551 -17.39 -3.17 -18.78
N ALA A 552 -18.15 -4.26 -18.85
CA ALA A 552 -18.83 -4.77 -17.66
C ALA A 552 -17.77 -5.34 -16.70
N GLY A 553 -17.93 -5.10 -15.40
CA GLY A 553 -16.99 -5.53 -14.37
C GLY A 553 -17.69 -5.91 -13.07
N CYS A 554 -16.97 -6.62 -12.21
CA CYS A 554 -17.41 -6.95 -10.86
C CYS A 554 -16.58 -6.14 -9.87
N LEU A 555 -17.24 -5.35 -9.01
CA LEU A 555 -16.62 -4.79 -7.81
C LEU A 555 -16.93 -5.71 -6.62
N SER A 556 -15.91 -6.21 -5.94
CA SER A 556 -16.04 -6.97 -4.70
C SER A 556 -15.37 -6.23 -3.55
N PHE A 557 -15.94 -6.27 -2.35
CA PHE A 557 -15.36 -5.61 -1.16
C PHE A 557 -15.90 -6.23 0.13
N ALA A 558 -15.10 -6.17 1.20
CA ALA A 558 -15.56 -6.37 2.55
C ALA A 558 -16.02 -5.04 3.15
N TYR A 559 -17.03 -5.08 4.03
CA TYR A 559 -17.55 -3.94 4.75
C TYR A 559 -18.02 -4.32 6.15
N ASN A 560 -17.92 -3.38 7.08
CA ASN A 560 -18.54 -3.49 8.41
C ASN A 560 -19.38 -2.25 8.69
N MET A 561 -20.51 -2.45 9.39
CA MET A 561 -21.51 -1.44 9.68
C MET A 561 -22.10 -1.69 11.08
N PHE A 562 -21.23 -1.84 12.09
CA PHE A 562 -21.63 -2.10 13.47
C PHE A 562 -21.84 -0.81 14.28
N GLY A 563 -22.93 -0.72 15.04
CA GLY A 563 -23.21 0.40 15.95
C GLY A 563 -24.70 0.73 16.02
N SER A 564 -25.21 1.28 17.14
CA SER A 564 -26.66 1.41 17.34
C SER A 564 -27.30 2.54 16.53
N THR A 565 -26.49 3.44 15.95
CA THR A 565 -26.97 4.54 15.10
C THR A 565 -26.38 4.57 13.69
N VAL A 566 -25.64 3.53 13.25
CA VAL A 566 -25.13 3.40 11.87
C VAL A 566 -26.25 3.68 10.86
N TYR A 567 -26.09 4.73 10.04
CA TYR A 567 -27.15 5.14 9.12
C TYR A 567 -27.03 4.47 7.75
N LYS A 568 -26.05 4.83 6.91
CA LYS A 568 -26.05 4.40 5.51
C LYS A 568 -24.67 4.31 4.86
N LEU A 569 -24.47 3.26 4.06
CA LEU A 569 -23.39 3.12 3.09
C LEU A 569 -23.99 2.94 1.69
N THR A 570 -23.46 3.64 0.68
CA THR A 570 -23.95 3.59 -0.70
C THR A 570 -22.80 3.55 -1.69
N LEU A 571 -22.80 2.57 -2.60
CA LEU A 571 -21.95 2.54 -3.77
C LEU A 571 -22.72 3.12 -4.97
N TYR A 572 -22.16 4.15 -5.58
CA TYR A 572 -22.68 4.77 -6.79
C TYR A 572 -21.74 4.53 -7.98
N ALA A 573 -22.30 4.56 -9.18
CA ALA A 573 -21.59 4.74 -10.43
C ALA A 573 -21.97 6.06 -11.11
N GLU A 574 -21.02 6.66 -11.82
CA GLU A 574 -21.17 7.86 -12.64
C GLU A 574 -20.35 7.68 -13.93
N GLY A 575 -20.75 8.32 -15.03
CA GLY A 575 -20.02 8.28 -16.29
C GLY A 575 -20.05 9.62 -17.01
N THR A 576 -19.17 9.82 -18.00
CA THR A 576 -19.00 11.13 -18.66
C THR A 576 -20.29 11.71 -19.25
N ASN A 577 -21.22 10.83 -19.66
CA ASN A 577 -22.54 11.19 -20.20
C ASN A 577 -23.71 10.56 -19.41
N SER A 578 -23.47 10.07 -18.18
CA SER A 578 -24.44 9.31 -17.38
C SER A 578 -24.49 9.83 -15.93
N PRO A 579 -25.67 10.26 -15.42
CA PRO A 579 -25.79 10.85 -14.09
C PRO A 579 -25.49 9.83 -12.99
N LYS A 580 -24.89 10.28 -11.87
CA LYS A 580 -24.62 9.46 -10.67
C LYS A 580 -25.87 8.68 -10.22
N TYR A 581 -25.78 7.36 -10.18
CA TYR A 581 -26.86 6.44 -9.79
C TYR A 581 -26.36 5.36 -8.83
N VAL A 582 -27.26 4.76 -8.05
CA VAL A 582 -26.93 3.75 -7.04
C VAL A 582 -26.75 2.39 -7.69
N LEU A 583 -25.64 1.71 -7.37
CA LEU A 583 -25.42 0.29 -7.68
C LEU A 583 -25.81 -0.60 -6.50
N TRP A 584 -25.40 -0.22 -5.28
CA TRP A 584 -25.58 -1.01 -4.06
C TRP A 584 -25.72 -0.09 -2.84
N SER A 585 -26.48 -0.50 -1.83
CA SER A 585 -26.62 0.26 -0.59
C SER A 585 -27.06 -0.63 0.58
N LYS A 586 -26.66 -0.23 1.79
CA LYS A 586 -27.10 -0.78 3.07
C LYS A 586 -27.45 0.34 4.04
N GLU A 587 -28.44 0.10 4.88
CA GLU A 587 -28.92 1.04 5.90
C GLU A 587 -29.10 0.32 7.25
N GLY A 588 -28.80 1.01 8.36
CA GLY A 588 -28.86 0.47 9.71
C GLY A 588 -27.67 -0.39 10.12
N ASN A 589 -27.61 -0.76 11.40
CA ASN A 589 -26.67 -1.73 11.95
C ASN A 589 -26.74 -3.07 11.20
N GLN A 590 -25.61 -3.60 10.75
CA GLN A 590 -25.54 -4.87 10.01
C GLN A 590 -24.99 -6.05 10.84
N GLY A 591 -24.62 -5.82 12.10
CA GLY A 591 -23.91 -6.80 12.96
C GLY A 591 -22.46 -6.39 13.23
N SER A 592 -21.81 -7.09 14.17
CA SER A 592 -20.41 -6.87 14.57
C SER A 592 -19.39 -7.29 13.51
N ASP A 593 -19.79 -8.23 12.65
CA ASP A 593 -18.87 -9.03 11.86
C ASP A 593 -18.60 -8.38 10.50
N TRP A 594 -17.56 -8.84 9.81
CA TRP A 594 -17.28 -8.40 8.44
C TRP A 594 -18.22 -9.10 7.45
N LEU A 595 -18.88 -8.31 6.61
CA LEU A 595 -19.72 -8.80 5.52
C LEU A 595 -19.02 -8.54 4.18
N THR A 596 -19.27 -9.39 3.19
CA THR A 596 -18.77 -9.17 1.82
C THR A 596 -19.90 -8.81 0.87
N ALA A 597 -19.60 -8.01 -0.14
CA ALA A 597 -20.50 -7.69 -1.24
C ALA A 597 -19.79 -7.86 -2.58
N LYS A 598 -20.55 -8.33 -3.57
CA LYS A 598 -20.19 -8.34 -4.99
C LYS A 598 -21.26 -7.57 -5.76
N VAL A 599 -20.84 -6.73 -6.69
CA VAL A 599 -21.72 -5.80 -7.39
C VAL A 599 -21.35 -5.77 -8.88
N ASP A 600 -22.29 -6.21 -9.72
CA ASP A 600 -22.19 -6.04 -11.18
C ASP A 600 -22.20 -4.55 -11.54
N VAL A 601 -21.19 -4.13 -12.29
CA VAL A 601 -21.01 -2.77 -12.77
C VAL A 601 -21.11 -2.78 -14.30
N PRO A 602 -22.05 -2.04 -14.91
CA PRO A 602 -22.25 -2.05 -16.35
C PRO A 602 -21.16 -1.24 -17.08
N ALA A 603 -20.90 -1.62 -18.33
CA ALA A 603 -20.03 -0.87 -19.24
C ALA A 603 -20.54 0.57 -19.42
N ILE A 604 -19.76 1.54 -18.94
CA ILE A 604 -20.08 2.97 -19.00
C ILE A 604 -18.84 3.76 -19.40
N GLN A 605 -19.00 4.68 -20.35
CA GLN A 605 -17.93 5.57 -20.80
C GLN A 605 -17.45 6.49 -19.67
N GLY A 606 -16.14 6.42 -19.38
CA GLY A 606 -15.51 7.21 -18.32
C GLY A 606 -16.04 6.88 -16.92
N LEU A 607 -16.37 5.61 -16.69
CA LEU A 607 -16.91 5.08 -15.43
C LEU A 607 -16.05 5.49 -14.23
N LYS A 608 -16.69 6.13 -13.25
CA LYS A 608 -16.21 6.28 -11.89
C LYS A 608 -17.13 5.59 -10.90
N LEU A 609 -16.55 5.04 -9.84
CA LEU A 609 -17.27 4.47 -8.70
C LEU A 609 -17.00 5.30 -7.46
N SER A 610 -18.00 5.45 -6.58
CA SER A 610 -17.83 6.12 -5.30
C SER A 610 -18.60 5.45 -4.16
N PHE A 611 -17.90 5.16 -3.06
CA PHE A 611 -18.51 4.82 -1.77
C PHE A 611 -18.83 6.10 -1.00
N GLU A 612 -20.09 6.25 -0.60
CA GLU A 612 -20.61 7.35 0.19
C GLU A 612 -21.15 6.79 1.50
N ALA A 613 -20.42 7.03 2.59
CA ALA A 613 -20.86 6.75 3.95
C ALA A 613 -21.53 8.00 4.53
N VAL A 614 -22.62 7.82 5.28
CA VAL A 614 -23.40 8.89 5.90
C VAL A 614 -23.53 8.63 7.40
N THR A 615 -23.24 9.66 8.20
CA THR A 615 -23.21 9.59 9.67
C THR A 615 -24.57 9.28 10.31
N GLY A 616 -24.50 8.60 11.46
CA GLY A 616 -25.66 8.33 12.31
C GLY A 616 -26.13 9.50 13.18
N ASP A 617 -27.20 9.24 13.93
CA ASP A 617 -27.70 10.15 14.99
C ASP A 617 -26.70 10.32 16.16
N SER A 618 -25.71 9.43 16.27
CA SER A 618 -24.72 9.38 17.35
C SER A 618 -23.36 8.91 16.83
N TRP A 619 -22.37 8.97 17.72
CA TRP A 619 -20.97 8.62 17.46
C TRP A 619 -20.74 7.12 17.28
N ASP A 620 -21.67 6.27 17.73
CA ASP A 620 -21.70 4.83 17.51
C ASP A 620 -22.30 4.50 16.13
N SER A 621 -21.63 4.98 15.08
CA SER A 621 -22.03 4.80 13.69
C SER A 621 -20.89 4.50 12.70
N ASP A 622 -19.70 4.10 13.18
CA ASP A 622 -18.52 3.81 12.37
C ASP A 622 -18.80 2.73 11.29
N ILE A 623 -18.31 3.01 10.07
CA ILE A 623 -18.44 2.14 8.88
C ILE A 623 -17.04 1.87 8.35
N ALA A 624 -16.74 0.61 8.02
CA ALA A 624 -15.44 0.20 7.49
C ALA A 624 -15.55 -0.49 6.12
N LEU A 625 -14.46 -0.43 5.37
CA LEU A 625 -14.24 -1.08 4.07
C LEU A 625 -12.85 -1.74 4.06
N ASP A 626 -12.77 -2.92 3.46
CA ASP A 626 -11.53 -3.70 3.33
C ASP A 626 -11.57 -4.58 2.05
N GLU A 627 -10.42 -5.13 1.62
CA GLU A 627 -10.25 -6.02 0.46
C GLU A 627 -11.00 -5.58 -0.82
N ILE A 628 -11.00 -4.28 -1.12
CA ILE A 628 -11.69 -3.73 -2.30
C ILE A 628 -10.99 -4.23 -3.57
N THR A 629 -11.74 -4.89 -4.45
CA THR A 629 -11.24 -5.49 -5.70
C THR A 629 -12.13 -5.19 -6.89
N TRP A 630 -11.51 -5.07 -8.06
CA TRP A 630 -12.19 -4.88 -9.36
C TRP A 630 -11.68 -5.90 -10.36
N GLU A 631 -12.60 -6.53 -11.10
CA GLU A 631 -12.31 -7.47 -12.19
C GLU A 631 -13.22 -7.19 -13.39
N THR A 632 -12.76 -7.49 -14.62
CA THR A 632 -13.60 -7.41 -15.83
C THR A 632 -14.45 -8.66 -16.02
N GLY A 633 -15.69 -8.50 -16.46
CA GLY A 633 -16.70 -9.55 -16.57
C GLY A 633 -17.86 -9.31 -15.62
N GLN A 634 -18.94 -10.08 -15.75
CA GLN A 634 -19.99 -10.09 -14.73
C GLN A 634 -19.46 -10.65 -13.43
N CYS A 635 -20.05 -10.28 -12.30
CA CYS A 635 -19.86 -11.04 -11.07
C CYS A 635 -20.34 -12.47 -11.31
N GLY A 636 -19.43 -13.44 -11.23
CA GLY A 636 -19.80 -14.85 -11.32
C GLY A 636 -20.83 -15.20 -10.25
N PRO A 637 -21.68 -16.23 -10.47
CA PRO A 637 -22.50 -16.78 -9.40
C PRO A 637 -21.59 -17.12 -8.21
N ASP A 638 -22.07 -16.93 -6.98
CA ASP A 638 -21.20 -16.69 -5.81
C ASP A 638 -20.53 -17.95 -5.22
N THR A 639 -20.02 -18.84 -6.09
CA THR A 639 -19.61 -20.22 -5.80
C THR A 639 -18.32 -20.38 -4.98
N PHE A 640 -17.78 -19.28 -4.44
CA PHE A 640 -16.67 -19.29 -3.48
C PHE A 640 -17.06 -18.82 -2.07
N ASN A 641 -18.21 -18.15 -1.92
CA ASN A 641 -18.76 -17.73 -0.62
C ASN A 641 -20.10 -18.41 -0.30
N ASP A 642 -20.87 -18.86 -1.30
CA ASP A 642 -22.10 -19.64 -1.13
C ASP A 642 -21.84 -21.15 -1.32
N CYS A 643 -20.81 -21.68 -0.65
CA CYS A 643 -20.37 -23.07 -0.74
C CYS A 643 -20.13 -23.70 0.65
N LEU A 644 -20.40 -25.00 0.75
CA LEU A 644 -20.25 -25.80 1.96
C LEU A 644 -18.79 -26.25 2.12
N ARG A 645 -18.31 -26.29 3.36
CA ARG A 645 -16.96 -26.76 3.73
C ARG A 645 -17.08 -27.97 4.66
N VAL A 646 -16.22 -28.96 4.47
CA VAL A 646 -16.28 -30.21 5.23
C VAL A 646 -15.83 -29.94 6.66
N GLY A 647 -16.76 -30.03 7.62
CA GLY A 647 -16.49 -29.81 9.05
C GLY A 647 -16.73 -28.38 9.56
N GLU A 648 -17.33 -27.49 8.77
CA GLU A 648 -17.74 -26.14 9.21
C GLU A 648 -19.27 -25.96 9.13
N GLU A 649 -19.82 -25.05 9.93
CA GLU A 649 -21.22 -24.64 9.81
C GLU A 649 -21.41 -23.82 8.52
N TYR A 650 -22.54 -24.01 7.83
CA TYR A 650 -22.84 -23.25 6.62
C TYR A 650 -23.60 -21.96 6.96
N ASP A 651 -22.93 -20.83 6.75
CA ASP A 651 -23.35 -19.46 7.03
C ASP A 651 -23.85 -18.68 5.79
N GLY A 652 -23.64 -19.23 4.60
CA GLY A 652 -23.96 -18.62 3.30
C GLY A 652 -25.43 -18.24 3.07
N THR A 653 -25.72 -17.67 1.89
CA THR A 653 -26.93 -16.87 1.63
C THR A 653 -28.02 -17.59 0.81
N ARG A 654 -27.84 -18.89 0.54
CA ARG A 654 -28.84 -19.72 -0.15
C ARG A 654 -30.18 -19.68 0.58
N ASN A 655 -31.27 -19.32 -0.10
CA ASN A 655 -32.62 -19.28 0.47
C ASN A 655 -33.69 -19.94 -0.41
N TYR A 656 -33.28 -20.96 -1.17
CA TYR A 656 -34.17 -21.85 -1.92
C TYR A 656 -33.79 -23.32 -1.69
N THR A 657 -34.79 -24.18 -1.55
CA THR A 657 -34.61 -25.62 -1.43
C THR A 657 -34.12 -26.22 -2.75
N LYS A 658 -33.63 -27.46 -2.74
CA LYS A 658 -33.22 -28.23 -3.92
C LYS A 658 -34.33 -28.46 -4.95
N ARG A 659 -35.59 -28.18 -4.58
CA ARG A 659 -36.78 -28.21 -5.46
C ARG A 659 -37.18 -26.81 -5.97
N GLY A 660 -36.41 -25.77 -5.66
CA GLY A 660 -36.70 -24.39 -6.05
C GLY A 660 -37.76 -23.69 -5.21
N VAL A 661 -38.19 -24.28 -4.08
CA VAL A 661 -39.15 -23.63 -3.16
C VAL A 661 -38.40 -22.59 -2.33
N ALA A 662 -38.94 -21.37 -2.22
CA ALA A 662 -38.32 -20.32 -1.41
C ALA A 662 -38.41 -20.65 0.08
N CYS A 663 -37.35 -20.38 0.84
CA CYS A 663 -37.30 -20.58 2.28
C CYS A 663 -38.15 -19.56 3.05
N GLN A 664 -38.75 -20.01 4.15
CA GLN A 664 -39.38 -19.18 5.19
C GLN A 664 -38.29 -18.64 6.13
N ALA A 665 -38.45 -17.41 6.62
CA ALA A 665 -37.54 -16.87 7.63
C ALA A 665 -37.62 -17.64 8.97
N TRP A 666 -36.48 -17.87 9.62
CA TRP A 666 -36.40 -18.55 10.93
C TRP A 666 -37.09 -17.77 12.06
N SER A 667 -37.24 -16.45 11.89
CA SER A 667 -38.01 -15.57 12.77
C SER A 667 -39.51 -15.47 12.42
N SER A 668 -39.96 -16.05 11.29
CA SER A 668 -41.37 -16.12 10.91
C SER A 668 -42.04 -17.35 11.54
N ASN A 669 -43.32 -17.20 11.90
CA ASN A 669 -44.17 -18.28 12.40
C ASN A 669 -45.23 -18.75 11.38
N THR A 670 -45.10 -18.31 10.12
CA THR A 670 -46.04 -18.62 9.02
C THR A 670 -45.30 -18.85 7.69
N PRO A 671 -45.70 -19.83 6.86
CA PRO A 671 -46.78 -20.81 7.09
C PRO A 671 -46.51 -21.82 8.22
N HIS A 672 -45.25 -22.08 8.57
CA HIS A 672 -44.87 -23.03 9.62
C HIS A 672 -44.32 -22.32 10.86
N THR A 673 -44.52 -22.91 12.03
CA THR A 673 -43.92 -22.44 13.30
C THR A 673 -42.60 -23.19 13.55
N PRO A 674 -41.44 -22.49 13.62
CA PRO A 674 -40.16 -23.11 13.98
C PRO A 674 -40.16 -23.66 15.42
N GLY A 675 -39.35 -24.69 15.66
CA GLY A 675 -39.09 -25.19 17.01
C GLY A 675 -38.29 -24.19 17.86
N SER A 676 -38.57 -24.11 19.17
CA SER A 676 -37.90 -23.15 20.06
C SER A 676 -36.39 -23.38 20.21
N GLN A 677 -35.87 -24.57 19.85
CA GLN A 677 -34.43 -24.81 19.82
C GLN A 677 -33.70 -23.99 18.73
N TYR A 678 -34.36 -23.62 17.63
CA TYR A 678 -33.75 -22.87 16.52
C TYR A 678 -33.79 -21.34 16.71
N ALA A 679 -34.12 -20.87 17.92
CA ALA A 679 -34.26 -19.43 18.20
C ALA A 679 -32.95 -18.62 18.01
N TYR A 680 -31.80 -19.29 17.99
CA TYR A 680 -30.51 -18.67 17.66
C TYR A 680 -30.40 -18.30 16.18
N LEU A 681 -31.07 -19.01 15.26
CA LEU A 681 -31.10 -18.71 13.83
C LEU A 681 -32.05 -17.56 13.46
N ALA A 682 -32.71 -16.91 14.43
CA ALA A 682 -33.68 -15.85 14.15
C ALA A 682 -33.06 -14.61 13.48
N SER A 683 -31.74 -14.43 13.59
CA SER A 683 -30.91 -13.47 12.85
C SER A 683 -30.75 -13.80 11.37
N ASP A 684 -30.77 -15.08 11.02
CA ASP A 684 -30.23 -15.64 9.77
C ASP A 684 -31.24 -15.58 8.60
N SER A 685 -32.10 -14.55 8.62
CA SER A 685 -33.11 -14.28 7.60
C SER A 685 -33.93 -15.54 7.26
N ASN A 686 -33.95 -15.94 6.00
CA ASN A 686 -34.46 -17.21 5.48
C ASN A 686 -33.37 -18.09 4.85
N TYR A 687 -32.11 -17.94 5.26
CA TYR A 687 -31.00 -18.70 4.68
C TYR A 687 -31.00 -20.15 5.17
N CYS A 688 -30.48 -21.05 4.34
CA CYS A 688 -30.35 -22.47 4.69
C CYS A 688 -29.28 -22.66 5.77
N ARG A 689 -29.49 -23.60 6.69
CA ARG A 689 -28.60 -23.83 7.84
C ARG A 689 -28.43 -25.31 8.18
N ILE A 690 -27.28 -25.65 8.77
CA ILE A 690 -27.01 -26.95 9.39
C ILE A 690 -27.32 -26.79 10.87
N ALA A 691 -28.52 -27.19 11.30
CA ALA A 691 -28.98 -27.02 12.68
C ALA A 691 -28.96 -28.33 13.48
N ASP A 692 -29.48 -29.39 12.88
CA ASP A 692 -29.76 -30.70 13.49
C ASP A 692 -29.76 -31.87 12.48
N GLU A 693 -29.46 -31.58 11.22
CA GLU A 693 -29.50 -32.48 10.07
C GLU A 693 -28.18 -32.36 9.27
N PRO A 694 -27.68 -33.41 8.59
CA PRO A 694 -26.33 -33.48 8.04
C PRO A 694 -26.07 -32.63 6.77
N ASP A 695 -27.06 -31.90 6.29
CA ASP A 695 -27.01 -31.10 5.06
C ASP A 695 -27.82 -29.80 5.28
N PRO A 696 -27.46 -28.64 4.71
CA PRO A 696 -28.16 -27.39 4.99
C PRO A 696 -29.62 -27.44 4.53
N TRP A 697 -30.55 -27.03 5.39
CA TRP A 697 -31.99 -27.05 5.13
C TRP A 697 -32.69 -25.76 5.55
N CYS A 698 -33.97 -25.60 5.18
CA CYS A 698 -34.82 -24.50 5.66
C CYS A 698 -36.29 -24.92 5.79
N TYR A 699 -37.05 -24.24 6.67
CA TYR A 699 -38.52 -24.24 6.59
C TYR A 699 -38.93 -23.62 5.25
N THR A 700 -39.98 -24.13 4.58
CA THR A 700 -40.37 -23.62 3.25
C THR A 700 -41.52 -22.62 3.31
N SER A 701 -41.64 -21.76 2.29
CA SER A 701 -42.78 -20.85 2.11
C SER A 701 -44.06 -21.54 1.60
N ASP A 702 -44.01 -22.83 1.24
CA ASP A 702 -45.19 -23.63 0.90
C ASP A 702 -45.85 -24.23 2.15
N ALA A 703 -47.16 -24.01 2.31
CA ALA A 703 -47.94 -24.59 3.40
C ALA A 703 -48.09 -26.13 3.32
N GLY A 704 -47.89 -26.74 2.14
CA GLY A 704 -47.86 -28.19 1.96
C GLY A 704 -46.55 -28.85 2.42
N THR A 705 -45.44 -28.12 2.40
CA THR A 705 -44.08 -28.64 2.62
C THR A 705 -43.43 -27.95 3.80
N ARG A 706 -43.40 -28.60 4.97
CA ARG A 706 -42.89 -27.96 6.21
C ARG A 706 -41.46 -27.47 6.09
N TRP A 707 -40.59 -28.30 5.55
CA TRP A 707 -39.17 -28.04 5.35
C TRP A 707 -38.66 -28.89 4.18
N ASP A 708 -37.56 -28.46 3.56
CA ASP A 708 -36.83 -29.23 2.55
C ASP A 708 -35.36 -28.78 2.53
N TRP A 709 -34.51 -29.62 1.96
CA TRP A 709 -33.07 -29.47 1.92
C TRP A 709 -32.65 -28.45 0.87
N CYS A 710 -31.50 -27.79 1.04
CA CYS A 710 -30.96 -26.85 0.08
C CYS A 710 -29.86 -27.47 -0.80
N SER A 711 -29.69 -26.95 -2.02
CA SER A 711 -28.64 -27.40 -2.94
C SER A 711 -27.53 -26.36 -2.98
N ILE A 712 -26.40 -26.69 -2.38
CA ILE A 712 -25.20 -25.85 -2.17
C ILE A 712 -23.96 -26.65 -2.62
N PRO A 713 -23.04 -26.06 -3.41
CA PRO A 713 -21.79 -26.72 -3.86
C PRO A 713 -20.75 -26.79 -2.73
N TYR A 714 -19.67 -27.58 -2.89
CA TYR A 714 -18.53 -27.56 -1.97
C TYR A 714 -17.39 -26.67 -2.49
N CYS A 715 -16.62 -26.03 -1.59
CA CYS A 715 -15.69 -24.97 -1.99
C CYS A 715 -14.40 -25.42 -2.71
N PHE A 716 -13.93 -26.66 -2.50
CA PHE A 716 -12.73 -27.19 -3.15
C PHE A 716 -12.86 -28.71 -3.39
N ALA A 717 -12.37 -29.17 -4.54
CA ALA A 717 -12.19 -30.58 -4.87
C ALA A 717 -10.75 -30.78 -5.37
N THR A 718 -9.90 -31.42 -4.57
CA THR A 718 -8.49 -31.67 -4.90
C THR A 718 -8.31 -33.04 -5.52
N GLU A 719 -7.50 -33.15 -6.58
CA GLU A 719 -7.28 -34.43 -7.28
C GLU A 719 -6.33 -35.37 -6.54
N CYS A 720 -5.69 -34.91 -5.46
CA CYS A 720 -4.93 -35.71 -4.49
C CYS A 720 -5.53 -35.58 -3.06
N ALA A 721 -5.13 -36.49 -2.17
CA ALA A 721 -5.49 -36.52 -0.75
C ALA A 721 -4.35 -36.06 0.15
N TYR A 722 -4.62 -35.31 1.21
CA TYR A 722 -3.62 -34.89 2.20
C TYR A 722 -3.54 -35.85 3.40
N THR A 723 -4.62 -36.57 3.75
CA THR A 723 -4.53 -37.64 4.75
C THR A 723 -4.05 -38.94 4.09
N PRO A 724 -3.20 -39.76 4.76
CA PRO A 724 -2.74 -41.04 4.21
C PRO A 724 -3.84 -42.05 3.89
N THR A 725 -5.05 -41.86 4.44
CA THR A 725 -6.25 -42.69 4.18
C THR A 725 -7.23 -42.04 3.19
N GLY A 726 -7.01 -40.80 2.76
CA GLY A 726 -7.91 -40.08 1.87
C GLY A 726 -9.34 -39.86 2.40
N MET A 727 -9.52 -39.73 3.72
CA MET A 727 -10.83 -39.34 4.30
C MET A 727 -11.21 -37.89 3.95
N ASP A 728 -10.22 -37.08 3.59
CA ASP A 728 -10.35 -35.71 3.07
C ASP A 728 -10.53 -35.65 1.54
N TYR A 729 -10.50 -36.80 0.84
CA TYR A 729 -10.51 -36.81 -0.62
C TYR A 729 -11.88 -36.46 -1.21
N MET A 730 -11.96 -35.26 -1.80
CA MET A 730 -13.16 -34.74 -2.46
C MET A 730 -13.01 -34.61 -4.00
N GLY A 731 -11.94 -35.16 -4.58
CA GLY A 731 -11.64 -35.07 -6.01
C GLY A 731 -12.54 -35.88 -6.96
N THR A 732 -12.14 -35.96 -8.22
CA THR A 732 -12.95 -36.39 -9.38
C THR A 732 -12.60 -37.78 -9.93
N VAL A 733 -11.71 -38.55 -9.29
CA VAL A 733 -11.41 -39.93 -9.69
C VAL A 733 -12.69 -40.77 -9.57
N SER A 734 -13.10 -41.38 -10.69
CA SER A 734 -14.39 -42.09 -10.87
C SER A 734 -14.20 -43.54 -11.37
N HIS A 735 -13.04 -44.12 -11.08
CA HIS A 735 -12.69 -45.49 -11.40
C HIS A 735 -11.87 -46.13 -10.28
N THR A 736 -11.98 -47.45 -10.14
CA THR A 736 -11.21 -48.23 -9.16
C THR A 736 -9.75 -48.35 -9.58
N LYS A 737 -8.88 -48.81 -8.67
CA LYS A 737 -7.44 -49.05 -8.95
C LYS A 737 -7.17 -50.08 -10.06
N THR A 738 -8.17 -50.87 -10.46
CA THR A 738 -8.07 -51.80 -11.60
C THR A 738 -8.69 -51.24 -12.90
N GLY A 739 -9.16 -49.98 -12.87
CA GLY A 739 -9.76 -49.27 -14.00
C GLY A 739 -11.26 -49.51 -14.18
N ILE A 740 -11.95 -50.15 -13.22
CA ILE A 740 -13.38 -50.41 -13.33
C ILE A 740 -14.15 -49.09 -13.08
N PRO A 741 -15.08 -48.66 -13.96
CA PRO A 741 -15.87 -47.46 -13.73
C PRO A 741 -16.73 -47.58 -12.47
N CYS A 742 -16.76 -46.53 -11.66
CA CYS A 742 -17.58 -46.48 -10.46
C CYS A 742 -19.09 -46.40 -10.79
N GLN A 743 -19.91 -47.07 -10.00
CA GLN A 743 -21.34 -46.88 -9.94
C GLN A 743 -21.64 -45.51 -9.32
N ARG A 744 -22.60 -44.77 -9.89
CA ARG A 744 -23.07 -43.51 -9.28
C ARG A 744 -23.69 -43.78 -7.92
N TRP A 745 -23.39 -42.93 -6.94
CA TRP A 745 -23.91 -43.07 -5.58
C TRP A 745 -25.44 -42.93 -5.50
N ASP A 746 -26.06 -42.19 -6.43
CA ASP A 746 -27.53 -42.13 -6.58
C ASP A 746 -28.17 -43.35 -7.27
N SER A 747 -27.36 -44.20 -7.92
CA SER A 747 -27.82 -45.46 -8.52
C SER A 747 -28.01 -46.55 -7.47
N GLN A 748 -28.91 -47.49 -7.76
CA GLN A 748 -29.10 -48.73 -7.02
C GLN A 748 -28.83 -49.97 -7.90
N SER A 749 -28.09 -49.76 -8.99
CA SER A 749 -27.78 -50.76 -10.03
C SER A 749 -26.37 -50.50 -10.58
N PRO A 750 -25.54 -51.55 -10.77
CA PRO A 750 -25.83 -52.96 -10.50
C PRO A 750 -25.96 -53.32 -9.00
N HIS A 751 -25.35 -52.56 -8.09
CA HIS A 751 -25.32 -52.86 -6.66
C HIS A 751 -26.27 -51.98 -5.85
N PRO A 752 -27.32 -52.52 -5.19
CA PRO A 752 -28.13 -51.75 -4.26
C PRO A 752 -27.33 -51.45 -2.97
N HIS A 753 -27.38 -50.21 -2.49
CA HIS A 753 -26.60 -49.73 -1.33
C HIS A 753 -27.18 -48.47 -0.66
N SER A 754 -26.95 -48.31 0.64
CA SER A 754 -27.49 -47.20 1.46
C SER A 754 -26.85 -45.82 1.23
N TYR A 755 -25.75 -45.74 0.49
CA TYR A 755 -24.93 -44.52 0.32
C TYR A 755 -25.53 -43.47 -0.65
N GLY A 756 -26.85 -43.50 -0.85
CA GLY A 756 -27.57 -42.61 -1.78
C GLY A 756 -27.47 -41.11 -1.50
N TYR A 757 -27.00 -40.71 -0.33
CA TYR A 757 -26.79 -39.31 0.04
C TYR A 757 -25.61 -38.69 -0.72
N LEU A 758 -24.58 -39.47 -1.09
CA LEU A 758 -23.41 -39.03 -1.87
C LEU A 758 -23.74 -38.69 -3.35
N SER A 759 -25.02 -38.62 -3.71
CA SER A 759 -25.54 -38.19 -5.02
C SER A 759 -24.89 -36.94 -5.65
N LYS A 760 -24.37 -36.01 -4.83
CA LYS A 760 -23.65 -34.80 -5.28
C LYS A 760 -22.28 -35.11 -5.89
N ASP A 761 -21.67 -36.23 -5.49
CA ASP A 761 -20.35 -36.69 -5.93
C ASP A 761 -20.44 -37.60 -7.17
N GLU A 762 -21.54 -37.59 -7.91
CA GLU A 762 -21.79 -38.44 -9.09
C GLU A 762 -21.41 -39.92 -8.87
N ASN A 763 -20.24 -40.34 -9.38
CA ASN A 763 -19.60 -41.65 -9.14
C ASN A 763 -18.12 -41.51 -8.67
N TYR A 764 -17.73 -40.37 -8.12
CA TYR A 764 -16.36 -40.13 -7.63
C TYR A 764 -16.06 -40.95 -6.37
N CYS A 765 -14.81 -41.40 -6.24
CA CYS A 765 -14.37 -42.20 -5.11
C CYS A 765 -14.34 -41.38 -3.81
N ARG A 766 -14.74 -42.00 -2.70
CA ARG A 766 -14.83 -41.37 -1.38
C ARG A 766 -14.39 -42.35 -0.29
N ASN A 767 -13.91 -41.84 0.85
CA ASN A 767 -13.64 -42.66 2.04
C ASN A 767 -14.51 -42.17 3.22
N THR A 768 -15.79 -42.53 3.21
CA THR A 768 -16.75 -42.10 4.24
C THR A 768 -16.84 -43.05 5.44
N ASP A 769 -16.06 -44.12 5.48
CA ASP A 769 -16.12 -45.15 6.52
C ASP A 769 -14.77 -45.44 7.23
N GLY A 770 -13.71 -44.70 6.89
CA GLY A 770 -12.40 -44.85 7.51
C GLY A 770 -11.61 -46.06 6.99
N SER A 771 -11.89 -46.48 5.77
CA SER A 771 -11.15 -47.52 5.03
C SER A 771 -9.69 -47.14 4.76
N GLU A 772 -8.89 -48.08 4.26
CA GLU A 772 -7.47 -47.87 3.92
C GLU A 772 -7.23 -46.86 2.77
N GLY A 773 -8.28 -46.48 2.02
CA GLY A 773 -8.23 -45.48 0.95
C GLY A 773 -9.62 -45.14 0.41
N PRO A 774 -9.74 -44.11 -0.46
CA PRO A 774 -10.99 -43.82 -1.19
C PRO A 774 -11.46 -45.00 -2.03
N TRP A 775 -12.77 -45.20 -2.10
CA TRP A 775 -13.38 -46.34 -2.78
C TRP A 775 -14.71 -45.99 -3.45
N CYS A 776 -15.24 -46.90 -4.26
CA CYS A 776 -16.57 -46.79 -4.83
C CYS A 776 -17.23 -48.17 -5.04
N TYR A 777 -18.56 -48.21 -5.12
CA TYR A 777 -19.26 -49.32 -5.76
C TYR A 777 -18.93 -49.33 -7.26
N THR A 778 -18.88 -50.49 -7.92
CA THR A 778 -18.46 -50.57 -9.34
C THR A 778 -19.63 -50.82 -10.30
N GLN A 779 -19.46 -50.48 -11.59
CA GLN A 779 -20.41 -50.80 -12.66
C GLN A 779 -20.35 -52.29 -13.10
N ASP A 780 -19.41 -53.08 -12.59
CA ASP A 780 -19.33 -54.51 -12.86
C ASP A 780 -20.29 -55.28 -11.92
N PRO A 781 -21.26 -56.06 -12.43
CA PRO A 781 -22.18 -56.84 -11.60
C PRO A 781 -21.54 -57.89 -10.70
N ASP A 782 -20.33 -58.39 -11.03
CA ASP A 782 -19.62 -59.41 -10.27
C ASP A 782 -18.67 -58.78 -9.21
N ILE A 783 -18.30 -57.50 -9.34
CA ILE A 783 -17.39 -56.80 -8.42
C ILE A 783 -18.13 -55.67 -7.69
N ARG A 784 -18.52 -55.92 -6.42
CA ARG A 784 -19.40 -55.03 -5.66
C ARG A 784 -18.83 -53.64 -5.39
N TYR A 785 -17.59 -53.58 -4.90
CA TYR A 785 -16.87 -52.33 -4.60
C TYR A 785 -15.36 -52.59 -4.62
N GLU A 786 -14.56 -51.56 -4.88
CA GLU A 786 -13.10 -51.62 -4.79
C GLU A 786 -12.51 -50.25 -4.40
N LEU A 787 -11.32 -50.25 -3.80
CA LEU A 787 -10.50 -49.06 -3.61
C LEU A 787 -10.12 -48.42 -4.95
N CYS A 788 -9.98 -47.10 -4.97
CA CYS A 788 -9.49 -46.31 -6.09
C CYS A 788 -8.03 -45.92 -5.89
N ASP A 789 -7.30 -45.72 -6.99
CA ASP A 789 -5.91 -45.27 -6.94
C ASP A 789 -5.88 -43.73 -6.88
N VAL A 790 -5.85 -43.19 -5.66
CA VAL A 790 -5.87 -41.75 -5.38
C VAL A 790 -4.49 -41.36 -4.85
N PRO A 791 -3.77 -40.43 -5.49
CA PRO A 791 -2.44 -40.02 -5.03
C PRO A 791 -2.54 -39.24 -3.72
N VAL A 792 -1.60 -39.49 -2.81
CA VAL A 792 -1.35 -38.62 -1.65
C VAL A 792 -0.56 -37.41 -2.14
N CYS A 793 -0.98 -36.20 -1.76
CA CYS A 793 -0.31 -34.96 -2.13
C CYS A 793 1.12 -34.92 -1.56
N GLU A 794 2.11 -34.47 -2.36
CA GLU A 794 3.50 -34.40 -1.90
C GLU A 794 3.67 -33.42 -0.72
N LYS A 795 4.37 -33.86 0.33
CA LYS A 795 4.75 -33.00 1.46
C LYS A 795 5.82 -31.99 1.04
N ILE A 796 5.38 -30.78 0.69
CA ILE A 796 6.26 -29.62 0.52
C ILE A 796 6.63 -29.08 1.91
N GLU A 797 7.92 -28.87 2.20
CA GLU A 797 8.36 -28.17 3.42
C GLU A 797 7.98 -26.67 3.34
N GLN A 798 6.76 -26.34 3.74
CA GLN A 798 6.16 -25.02 3.51
C GLN A 798 6.09 -24.20 4.81
N GLU A 799 6.78 -23.05 4.84
CA GLU A 799 6.92 -22.20 6.05
C GLU A 799 5.71 -21.27 6.33
N CYS A 800 4.57 -21.49 5.66
CA CYS A 800 3.37 -20.66 5.75
C CYS A 800 2.09 -21.51 5.81
N LEU A 801 0.97 -20.90 6.19
CA LEU A 801 -0.34 -21.57 6.33
C LEU A 801 -1.16 -21.49 5.03
N MET A 802 -1.55 -22.65 4.49
CA MET A 802 -2.50 -22.77 3.38
C MET A 802 -3.95 -22.79 3.87
N THR A 803 -4.24 -23.46 5.00
CA THR A 803 -5.55 -23.38 5.67
C THR A 803 -5.53 -22.36 6.82
N SER A 804 -6.67 -21.76 7.14
CA SER A 804 -6.79 -20.76 8.21
C SER A 804 -6.41 -21.27 9.61
N ARG A 805 -6.50 -22.60 9.84
CA ARG A 805 -6.08 -23.26 11.08
C ARG A 805 -4.68 -23.90 10.99
N GLY A 806 -4.07 -23.97 9.82
CA GLY A 806 -2.75 -24.58 9.64
C GLY A 806 -2.69 -26.09 9.90
N LEU A 807 -3.72 -26.84 9.51
CA LEU A 807 -3.71 -28.31 9.60
C LEU A 807 -2.68 -28.94 8.63
N ASP A 808 -2.42 -28.22 7.54
CA ASP A 808 -1.43 -28.45 6.49
C ASP A 808 0.01 -28.12 6.89
N TYR A 809 0.23 -27.43 8.02
CA TYR A 809 1.51 -26.79 8.29
C TYR A 809 2.65 -27.77 8.65
N ALA A 810 3.60 -27.92 7.72
CA ALA A 810 4.79 -28.75 7.87
C ALA A 810 6.11 -27.96 8.06
N GLY A 811 6.05 -26.62 8.12
CA GLY A 811 7.23 -25.76 8.20
C GLY A 811 8.02 -25.82 9.52
N LYS A 812 9.14 -25.09 9.59
CA LYS A 812 10.17 -25.23 10.64
C LYS A 812 10.11 -24.16 11.75
N GLN A 813 8.96 -23.51 11.94
CA GLN A 813 8.78 -22.58 13.06
C GLN A 813 8.81 -23.33 14.40
N SER A 814 9.71 -22.93 15.31
CA SER A 814 9.88 -23.57 16.64
C SER A 814 9.79 -22.56 17.80
N VAL A 815 9.06 -21.46 17.60
CA VAL A 815 8.90 -20.36 18.56
C VAL A 815 7.45 -19.88 18.60
N THR A 816 6.91 -19.68 19.80
CA THR A 816 5.52 -19.23 20.02
C THR A 816 5.32 -17.74 19.74
N ASN A 817 4.05 -17.32 19.62
CA ASN A 817 3.68 -15.91 19.42
C ASN A 817 4.09 -14.97 20.58
N THR A 818 4.43 -15.51 21.76
CA THR A 818 5.01 -14.75 22.88
C THR A 818 6.54 -14.81 22.95
N GLY A 819 7.19 -15.42 21.95
CA GLY A 819 8.65 -15.50 21.84
C GLY A 819 9.31 -16.60 22.68
N LYS A 820 8.58 -17.64 23.09
CA LYS A 820 9.16 -18.80 23.79
C LYS A 820 9.54 -19.90 22.82
N THR A 821 10.68 -20.55 23.04
CA THR A 821 11.09 -21.74 22.29
C THR A 821 10.17 -22.92 22.60
N CYS A 822 9.78 -23.66 21.57
CA CYS A 822 9.01 -24.88 21.68
C CYS A 822 9.83 -26.03 22.30
N GLU A 823 9.17 -26.84 23.12
CA GLU A 823 9.67 -28.12 23.63
C GLU A 823 9.33 -29.25 22.64
N HIS A 824 10.11 -30.33 22.66
CA HIS A 824 9.95 -31.46 21.73
C HIS A 824 8.62 -32.20 21.89
N TRP A 825 8.07 -32.72 20.79
CA TRP A 825 6.87 -33.55 20.81
C TRP A 825 7.13 -34.90 21.48
N THR A 826 6.22 -35.32 22.36
CA THR A 826 6.33 -36.57 23.13
C THR A 826 5.43 -37.69 22.60
N ASP A 827 4.82 -37.50 21.43
CA ASP A 827 3.93 -38.48 20.79
C ASP A 827 4.70 -39.24 19.70
N GLU A 828 4.55 -40.56 19.64
CA GLU A 828 5.38 -41.41 18.76
C GLU A 828 5.18 -41.06 17.28
N GLN A 829 3.95 -40.67 16.88
CA GLN A 829 3.62 -40.28 15.51
C GLN A 829 4.18 -38.92 15.08
N MET A 830 4.63 -38.08 16.02
CA MET A 830 5.17 -36.73 15.75
C MET A 830 6.65 -36.61 16.14
N SER A 831 7.30 -37.72 16.46
CA SER A 831 8.70 -37.76 16.92
C SER A 831 9.72 -37.33 15.86
N GLU A 832 9.34 -37.31 14.57
CA GLU A 832 10.16 -36.81 13.46
C GLU A 832 10.05 -35.28 13.24
N ASP A 833 9.03 -34.62 13.81
CA ASP A 833 8.77 -33.16 13.68
C ASP A 833 9.52 -32.32 14.74
N GLU A 834 10.58 -32.86 15.32
CA GLU A 834 11.44 -32.26 16.37
C GLU A 834 10.66 -31.50 17.46
N ASN A 835 10.64 -30.16 17.38
CA ASN A 835 9.86 -29.25 18.24
C ASN A 835 9.08 -28.20 17.42
N TYR A 836 8.83 -28.48 16.13
CA TYR A 836 8.18 -27.53 15.24
C TYR A 836 6.70 -27.38 15.57
N CYS A 837 6.15 -26.18 15.36
CA CYS A 837 4.74 -25.91 15.57
C CYS A 837 3.87 -26.76 14.64
N ARG A 838 2.80 -27.36 15.17
CA ARG A 838 1.88 -28.26 14.43
C ARG A 838 0.45 -28.07 14.93
N ASN A 839 -0.54 -28.61 14.22
CA ASN A 839 -1.93 -28.57 14.66
C ASN A 839 -2.65 -29.95 14.63
N PRO A 840 -2.14 -30.94 15.37
CA PRO A 840 -2.66 -32.32 15.34
C PRO A 840 -4.07 -32.46 15.92
N ASP A 841 -4.51 -31.52 16.76
CA ASP A 841 -5.79 -31.56 17.48
C ASP A 841 -6.85 -30.60 16.90
N GLN A 842 -6.67 -30.13 15.67
CA GLN A 842 -7.59 -29.27 14.91
C GLN A 842 -7.97 -27.94 15.61
N SER A 843 -7.04 -27.41 16.42
CA SER A 843 -7.17 -26.14 17.12
C SER A 843 -7.25 -24.93 16.18
N VAL A 844 -7.46 -23.73 16.74
CA VAL A 844 -7.62 -22.47 15.97
C VAL A 844 -6.39 -22.04 15.16
N LYS A 845 -5.18 -22.39 15.58
CA LYS A 845 -3.89 -22.16 14.90
C LYS A 845 -2.89 -23.26 15.31
N PRO A 846 -1.77 -23.45 14.59
CA PRO A 846 -0.68 -24.32 15.03
C PRO A 846 -0.06 -23.84 16.36
N TRP A 847 0.47 -24.80 17.11
CA TRP A 847 0.92 -24.61 18.48
C TRP A 847 2.07 -25.56 18.81
N CYS A 848 2.67 -25.37 19.98
CA CYS A 848 3.64 -26.29 20.55
C CYS A 848 3.55 -26.28 22.10
N TYR A 849 4.27 -27.18 22.75
CA TYR A 849 4.45 -27.14 24.20
C TYR A 849 5.58 -26.19 24.59
N VAL A 850 5.44 -25.50 25.73
CA VAL A 850 6.48 -24.67 26.33
C VAL A 850 6.59 -24.93 27.83
N GLN A 851 7.80 -24.75 28.38
CA GLN A 851 8.06 -24.94 29.80
C GLN A 851 7.41 -23.83 30.65
N SER A 852 6.62 -24.22 31.66
CA SER A 852 6.11 -23.34 32.71
C SER A 852 6.49 -23.87 34.09
N GLY A 853 6.43 -23.02 35.12
CA GLY A 853 6.94 -23.32 36.47
C GLY A 853 6.25 -24.49 37.21
N THR A 854 5.23 -25.10 36.61
CA THR A 854 4.51 -26.28 37.13
C THR A 854 4.37 -27.42 36.10
N GLY A 855 5.02 -27.33 34.93
CA GLY A 855 4.98 -28.33 33.87
C GLY A 855 4.87 -27.73 32.45
N LEU A 856 4.76 -28.59 31.44
CA LEU A 856 4.52 -28.20 30.06
C LEU A 856 3.12 -27.61 29.87
N VAL A 857 3.01 -26.54 29.09
CA VAL A 857 1.73 -25.92 28.70
C VAL A 857 1.70 -25.67 27.20
N LYS A 858 0.51 -25.76 26.60
CA LYS A 858 0.27 -25.48 25.17
C LYS A 858 0.23 -23.97 24.92
N GLU A 859 0.93 -23.50 23.90
CA GLU A 859 0.93 -22.11 23.46
C GLU A 859 1.00 -22.01 21.94
N TYR A 860 0.32 -21.03 21.34
CA TYR A 860 0.18 -20.90 19.90
C TYR A 860 1.41 -20.27 19.24
N CYS A 861 1.68 -20.67 18.00
CA CYS A 861 2.69 -20.07 17.16
C CYS A 861 2.05 -19.08 16.20
N ASP A 862 2.78 -18.01 15.86
CA ASP A 862 2.37 -17.11 14.79
C ASP A 862 3.15 -17.46 13.52
N ILE A 863 2.41 -17.73 12.45
CA ILE A 863 2.92 -18.25 11.18
C ILE A 863 2.12 -17.52 10.08
N PRO A 864 2.78 -16.93 9.06
CA PRO A 864 2.11 -16.17 8.01
C PRO A 864 1.25 -17.07 7.11
N SER A 865 0.20 -16.54 6.47
CA SER A 865 -0.51 -17.31 5.44
C SER A 865 0.30 -17.32 4.15
N CYS A 866 0.26 -18.42 3.41
CA CYS A 866 0.88 -18.50 2.10
C CYS A 866 0.30 -17.47 1.13
N ALA A 867 -0.99 -17.14 1.26
CA ALA A 867 -1.65 -16.10 0.48
C ALA A 867 -1.25 -14.65 0.85
N ASP A 868 -0.33 -14.46 1.80
CA ASP A 868 0.32 -13.18 2.10
C ASP A 868 1.69 -13.04 1.37
N SER A 869 2.15 -14.13 0.73
CA SER A 869 3.32 -14.14 -0.13
C SER A 869 3.00 -13.57 -1.52
N PRO A 870 3.80 -12.63 -2.05
CA PRO A 870 3.63 -12.13 -3.41
C PRO A 870 3.93 -13.21 -4.48
N CYS A 871 4.48 -14.36 -4.08
CA CYS A 871 4.75 -15.51 -4.94
C CYS A 871 3.67 -16.61 -4.87
N PHE A 872 2.50 -16.38 -4.28
CA PHE A 872 1.46 -17.41 -4.15
C PHE A 872 0.05 -16.94 -4.57
N PRO A 873 -0.64 -17.63 -5.51
CA PRO A 873 -0.09 -18.67 -6.40
C PRO A 873 1.03 -18.09 -7.27
N ASN A 874 1.95 -18.94 -7.77
CA ASN A 874 3.14 -18.47 -8.49
C ASN A 874 2.75 -17.53 -9.66
N PRO A 875 3.11 -16.23 -9.59
CA PRO A 875 2.74 -15.24 -10.61
C PRO A 875 3.59 -15.34 -11.88
N CYS A 876 4.70 -16.09 -11.83
CA CYS A 876 5.61 -16.29 -12.94
C CYS A 876 5.04 -17.35 -13.90
N LYS A 877 4.72 -16.91 -15.12
CA LYS A 877 4.20 -17.74 -16.20
C LYS A 877 5.31 -18.61 -16.79
N ASN A 878 4.93 -19.55 -17.65
CA ASN A 878 5.86 -20.39 -18.42
C ASN A 878 6.90 -21.14 -17.56
N ARG A 879 6.53 -21.53 -16.33
CA ARG A 879 7.38 -22.18 -15.30
C ARG A 879 8.57 -21.32 -14.83
N GLY A 880 8.44 -19.99 -14.84
CA GLY A 880 9.38 -19.11 -14.15
C GLY A 880 9.40 -19.34 -12.64
N GLU A 881 10.56 -19.15 -12.02
CA GLU A 881 10.77 -19.32 -10.58
C GLU A 881 10.59 -17.97 -9.86
N CYS A 882 9.84 -17.95 -8.76
CA CYS A 882 9.43 -16.72 -8.08
C CYS A 882 10.26 -16.47 -6.82
N SER A 883 10.99 -15.36 -6.79
CA SER A 883 11.72 -14.86 -5.62
C SER A 883 10.99 -13.66 -5.00
N VAL A 884 10.94 -13.62 -3.66
CA VAL A 884 10.32 -12.49 -2.94
C VAL A 884 11.34 -11.36 -2.77
N GLU A 885 11.03 -10.18 -3.32
CA GLU A 885 11.84 -8.97 -3.20
C GLU A 885 11.09 -7.90 -2.38
N GLY A 886 11.31 -7.95 -1.07
CA GLY A 886 10.70 -7.02 -0.10
C GLY A 886 9.18 -7.15 -0.05
N ALA A 887 8.47 -6.19 -0.63
CA ALA A 887 7.01 -6.20 -0.73
C ALA A 887 6.47 -6.74 -2.06
N SER A 888 7.36 -7.06 -3.01
CA SER A 888 7.06 -7.52 -4.37
C SER A 888 7.62 -8.92 -4.62
N TYR A 889 7.40 -9.45 -5.82
CA TYR A 889 8.12 -10.58 -6.37
C TYR A 889 9.01 -10.16 -7.54
N SER A 890 10.02 -10.98 -7.83
CA SER A 890 10.76 -11.02 -9.09
C SER A 890 10.69 -12.43 -9.68
N CYS A 891 10.60 -12.53 -11.00
CA CYS A 891 10.53 -13.80 -11.71
C CYS A 891 11.85 -14.11 -12.42
N THR A 892 12.48 -15.21 -12.03
CA THR A 892 13.61 -15.78 -12.76
C THR A 892 13.08 -16.61 -13.92
N CYS A 893 13.23 -16.09 -15.13
CA CYS A 893 12.64 -16.67 -16.33
C CYS A 893 13.52 -17.77 -16.95
N LEU A 894 12.87 -18.83 -17.42
CA LEU A 894 13.50 -19.85 -18.27
C LEU A 894 13.90 -19.24 -19.62
N ASN A 895 15.02 -19.72 -20.17
CA ASN A 895 15.56 -19.22 -21.45
C ASN A 895 14.50 -19.24 -22.56
N GLY A 896 14.36 -18.10 -23.25
CA GLY A 896 13.33 -17.87 -24.27
C GLY A 896 12.11 -17.07 -23.79
N PHE A 897 12.02 -16.77 -22.49
CA PHE A 897 11.01 -15.87 -21.93
C PHE A 897 11.62 -14.67 -21.23
N SER A 898 10.95 -13.53 -21.36
CA SER A 898 11.24 -12.29 -20.65
C SER A 898 9.92 -11.59 -20.28
N GLY A 899 9.98 -10.33 -19.84
CA GLY A 899 8.86 -9.66 -19.18
C GLY A 899 8.86 -9.88 -17.67
N GLY A 900 8.02 -9.13 -16.93
CA GLY A 900 8.06 -9.08 -15.46
C GLY A 900 7.63 -10.38 -14.77
N ASN A 901 6.82 -11.18 -15.47
CA ASN A 901 6.22 -12.43 -15.07
C ASN A 901 6.60 -13.57 -16.02
N CYS A 902 7.67 -13.43 -16.81
CA CYS A 902 8.03 -14.37 -17.89
C CYS A 902 6.91 -14.56 -18.93
N GLU A 903 6.06 -13.55 -19.11
CA GLU A 903 4.88 -13.54 -19.98
C GLU A 903 5.21 -13.29 -21.45
N THR A 904 6.36 -12.69 -21.75
CA THR A 904 6.80 -12.38 -23.11
C THR A 904 7.65 -13.52 -23.65
N GLN A 905 7.19 -14.20 -24.70
CA GLN A 905 8.02 -15.17 -25.43
C GLN A 905 8.91 -14.40 -26.42
N GLU A 906 10.23 -14.54 -26.29
CA GLU A 906 11.15 -13.93 -27.24
C GLU A 906 11.24 -14.77 -28.52
N LEU A 907 10.99 -14.15 -29.67
CA LEU A 907 11.02 -14.79 -30.99
C LEU A 907 12.46 -15.05 -31.49
N GLY A 908 13.26 -15.74 -30.68
CA GLY A 908 14.59 -16.22 -31.02
C GLY A 908 14.55 -17.61 -31.67
N ASN A 909 14.67 -17.66 -33.00
CA ASN A 909 14.91 -18.85 -33.84
C ASN A 909 14.45 -20.21 -33.28
N GLN A 910 13.18 -20.54 -33.52
CA GLN A 910 12.52 -21.81 -33.17
C GLN A 910 13.07 -23.07 -33.90
N GLU A 911 14.24 -22.98 -34.54
CA GLU A 911 14.93 -24.08 -35.26
C GLU A 911 16.07 -24.74 -34.46
N ASP A 912 16.51 -24.16 -33.33
CA ASP A 912 17.77 -24.55 -32.65
C ASP A 912 17.60 -25.05 -31.20
N CYS A 913 16.50 -25.78 -30.94
CA CYS A 913 16.16 -26.40 -29.65
C CYS A 913 15.79 -27.89 -29.82
N LYS A 914 15.78 -28.67 -28.73
CA LYS A 914 15.36 -30.09 -28.68
C LYS A 914 13.96 -30.26 -28.08
N ARG A 915 13.15 -31.23 -28.54
CA ARG A 915 11.80 -31.52 -27.97
C ARG A 915 11.77 -32.77 -27.11
N SER A 916 12.65 -33.73 -27.36
CA SER A 916 12.86 -34.90 -26.52
C SER A 916 13.87 -34.62 -25.42
N SER A 917 13.73 -35.30 -24.27
CA SER A 917 14.58 -35.07 -23.09
C SER A 917 16.09 -35.23 -23.39
N ASN A 918 16.44 -36.24 -24.19
CA ASN A 918 17.80 -36.53 -24.64
C ASN A 918 18.19 -35.83 -25.97
N GLY A 919 17.24 -35.19 -26.65
CA GLY A 919 17.45 -34.50 -27.93
C GLY A 919 17.74 -35.41 -29.13
N TRP A 920 17.23 -36.65 -29.18
CA TRP A 920 17.30 -37.49 -30.39
C TRP A 920 16.68 -36.81 -31.63
N ASP A 921 15.68 -35.95 -31.40
CA ASP A 921 14.98 -35.18 -32.43
C ASP A 921 15.74 -33.94 -32.94
N TYR A 922 16.82 -33.54 -32.27
CA TYR A 922 17.48 -32.26 -32.52
C TYR A 922 18.12 -32.17 -33.91
N SER A 923 17.49 -31.38 -34.78
CA SER A 923 17.93 -31.13 -36.16
C SER A 923 18.58 -29.76 -36.38
N GLY A 924 18.85 -28.99 -35.32
CA GLY A 924 19.35 -27.61 -35.39
C GLY A 924 20.80 -27.47 -35.88
N LYS A 925 21.35 -26.26 -35.74
CA LYS A 925 22.60 -25.81 -36.39
C LYS A 925 23.72 -25.44 -35.39
N ARG A 926 23.51 -25.62 -34.08
CA ARG A 926 24.54 -25.44 -33.05
C ARG A 926 25.68 -26.44 -33.26
N ASN A 927 26.92 -25.96 -33.21
CA ASN A 927 28.14 -26.74 -33.47
C ASN A 927 29.26 -26.41 -32.46
N VAL A 928 28.86 -26.18 -31.21
CA VAL A 928 29.73 -25.81 -30.09
C VAL A 928 29.33 -26.63 -28.86
N THR A 929 30.32 -27.17 -28.14
CA THR A 929 30.12 -28.01 -26.95
C THR A 929 29.72 -27.18 -25.72
N GLN A 930 29.27 -27.84 -24.65
CA GLN A 930 28.95 -27.21 -23.35
C GLN A 930 30.09 -26.33 -22.81
N SER A 931 31.35 -26.66 -23.09
CA SER A 931 32.52 -25.88 -22.64
C SER A 931 33.09 -24.94 -23.73
N GLY A 932 32.33 -24.65 -24.79
CA GLY A 932 32.75 -23.73 -25.85
C GLY A 932 33.72 -24.29 -26.89
N ARG A 933 33.96 -25.62 -26.97
CA ARG A 933 34.80 -26.19 -28.04
C ARG A 933 34.02 -26.25 -29.35
N THR A 934 34.69 -25.99 -30.47
CA THR A 934 34.12 -26.20 -31.80
C THR A 934 33.96 -27.69 -32.12
N CYS A 935 32.83 -28.06 -32.70
CA CYS A 935 32.61 -29.42 -33.20
C CYS A 935 33.44 -29.73 -34.46
N GLN A 936 33.98 -30.95 -34.52
CA GLN A 936 34.55 -31.56 -35.72
C GLN A 936 33.42 -31.91 -36.71
N VAL A 937 33.66 -31.75 -38.01
CA VAL A 937 32.75 -32.19 -39.09
C VAL A 937 32.59 -33.72 -39.05
N TRP A 938 31.36 -34.23 -39.11
CA TRP A 938 31.08 -35.67 -39.00
C TRP A 938 31.71 -36.51 -40.12
N SER A 939 31.90 -35.94 -41.31
CA SER A 939 32.62 -36.60 -42.41
C SER A 939 34.15 -36.55 -42.27
N ALA A 940 34.70 -35.77 -41.33
CA ALA A 940 36.14 -35.71 -41.06
C ALA A 940 36.59 -36.86 -40.14
N GLN A 941 37.88 -37.21 -40.21
CA GLN A 941 38.49 -38.29 -39.43
C GLN A 941 39.72 -37.81 -38.64
N SER A 942 39.80 -36.50 -38.41
CA SER A 942 40.90 -35.80 -37.73
C SER A 942 40.38 -34.53 -37.06
N PRO A 943 40.78 -34.21 -35.81
CA PRO A 943 41.71 -34.97 -34.96
C PRO A 943 41.20 -36.35 -34.51
N HIS A 944 39.89 -36.61 -34.55
CA HIS A 944 39.30 -37.85 -34.06
C HIS A 944 38.68 -38.68 -35.20
N SER A 945 39.17 -39.90 -35.41
CA SER A 945 38.53 -40.88 -36.31
C SER A 945 37.34 -41.55 -35.60
N HIS A 946 36.24 -41.78 -36.33
CA HIS A 946 34.96 -42.32 -35.83
C HIS A 946 34.04 -42.86 -36.93
N GLY A 947 33.04 -43.67 -36.57
CA GLY A 947 32.12 -44.31 -37.52
C GLY A 947 30.96 -43.44 -38.02
N TYR A 948 30.50 -42.45 -37.24
CA TYR A 948 29.33 -41.61 -37.55
C TYR A 948 29.61 -40.58 -38.66
N THR A 949 29.64 -41.03 -39.91
CA THR A 949 30.03 -40.20 -41.08
C THR A 949 28.86 -39.68 -41.93
N SER A 950 27.62 -40.03 -41.57
CA SER A 950 26.39 -39.76 -42.33
C SER A 950 25.62 -38.51 -41.89
N TYR A 951 26.11 -37.75 -40.90
CA TYR A 951 25.43 -36.58 -40.34
C TYR A 951 25.91 -35.27 -40.98
N PRO A 952 25.05 -34.23 -41.08
CA PRO A 952 25.37 -33.00 -41.80
C PRO A 952 26.36 -32.11 -41.04
N GLU A 953 27.35 -31.58 -41.77
CA GLU A 953 28.34 -30.60 -41.32
C GLU A 953 29.01 -31.00 -39.98
N ASN A 954 29.09 -30.08 -39.02
CA ASN A 954 29.59 -30.31 -37.66
C ASN A 954 28.52 -30.03 -36.59
N TYR A 955 27.23 -30.11 -36.94
CA TYR A 955 26.15 -29.79 -36.00
C TYR A 955 26.00 -30.88 -34.93
N CYS A 956 25.69 -30.50 -33.69
CA CYS A 956 25.51 -31.44 -32.58
C CYS A 956 24.35 -32.41 -32.88
N ARG A 957 24.52 -33.72 -32.62
CA ARG A 957 23.49 -34.75 -32.88
C ARG A 957 23.53 -35.81 -31.78
N ASN A 958 22.46 -36.59 -31.66
CA ASN A 958 22.40 -37.71 -30.73
C ASN A 958 22.09 -39.03 -31.48
N PRO A 959 23.10 -39.68 -32.09
CA PRO A 959 22.92 -40.90 -32.88
C PRO A 959 22.77 -42.19 -32.05
N ASP A 960 23.17 -42.15 -30.78
CA ASP A 960 23.34 -43.32 -29.90
C ASP A 960 22.58 -43.26 -28.57
N GLY A 961 21.83 -42.18 -28.30
CA GLY A 961 20.95 -42.07 -27.12
C GLY A 961 21.63 -41.54 -25.86
N GLU A 962 22.73 -40.79 -26.00
CA GLU A 962 23.38 -40.04 -24.91
C GLU A 962 22.43 -39.01 -24.28
N PRO A 963 22.68 -38.49 -23.05
CA PRO A 963 21.73 -37.59 -22.36
C PRO A 963 21.44 -36.22 -23.02
N SER A 964 22.21 -35.83 -24.04
CA SER A 964 22.03 -34.58 -24.81
C SER A 964 22.72 -34.73 -26.17
N PRO A 965 22.35 -33.97 -27.22
CA PRO A 965 23.10 -33.95 -28.47
C PRO A 965 24.56 -33.57 -28.24
N TRP A 966 25.47 -34.21 -28.97
CA TRP A 966 26.90 -34.12 -28.76
C TRP A 966 27.66 -34.02 -30.08
N CYS A 967 28.98 -33.82 -30.00
CA CYS A 967 29.86 -33.91 -31.17
C CYS A 967 31.28 -34.34 -30.80
N TYR A 968 32.03 -34.87 -31.77
CA TYR A 968 33.48 -34.90 -31.70
C TYR A 968 34.02 -33.47 -31.73
N THR A 969 35.09 -33.16 -31.00
CA THR A 969 35.59 -31.77 -30.90
C THR A 969 36.83 -31.54 -31.75
N THR A 970 37.12 -30.29 -32.13
CA THR A 970 38.38 -29.95 -32.83
C THR A 970 39.61 -29.92 -31.90
N ASP A 971 39.44 -30.13 -30.60
CA ASP A 971 40.54 -30.24 -29.62
C ASP A 971 41.11 -31.68 -29.64
N PRO A 972 42.39 -31.89 -30.00
CA PRO A 972 42.97 -33.24 -30.06
C PRO A 972 43.06 -33.92 -28.69
N TYR A 973 42.90 -33.19 -27.59
CA TYR A 973 42.92 -33.74 -26.23
C TYR A 973 41.52 -34.04 -25.67
N LYS A 974 40.44 -33.55 -26.31
CA LYS A 974 39.04 -33.84 -25.94
C LYS A 974 38.33 -34.51 -27.12
N ARG A 975 38.23 -35.84 -27.08
CA ARG A 975 37.67 -36.65 -28.19
C ARG A 975 36.27 -36.22 -28.60
N TRP A 976 35.35 -36.18 -27.65
CA TRP A 976 33.97 -35.75 -27.85
C TRP A 976 33.45 -35.07 -26.59
N GLU A 977 32.37 -34.32 -26.70
CA GLU A 977 31.74 -33.62 -25.59
C GLU A 977 30.25 -33.37 -25.91
N LEU A 978 29.42 -33.35 -24.87
CA LEU A 978 28.02 -32.94 -24.99
C LEU A 978 27.94 -31.49 -25.49
N CYS A 979 26.89 -31.18 -26.24
CA CYS A 979 26.48 -29.81 -26.50
C CYS A 979 25.42 -29.39 -25.48
N ASP A 980 25.48 -28.11 -25.11
CA ASP A 980 24.32 -27.44 -24.53
C ASP A 980 23.31 -27.27 -25.66
N ILE A 981 22.06 -27.69 -25.46
CA ILE A 981 20.96 -27.52 -26.42
C ILE A 981 19.71 -27.21 -25.59
N PRO A 982 19.06 -26.05 -25.76
CA PRO A 982 17.88 -25.70 -24.98
C PRO A 982 16.69 -26.58 -25.37
N ASP A 983 15.84 -26.89 -24.39
CA ASP A 983 14.55 -27.52 -24.65
C ASP A 983 13.58 -26.54 -25.35
N CYS A 984 12.83 -27.01 -26.33
CA CYS A 984 11.86 -26.22 -27.08
C CYS A 984 10.62 -25.95 -26.21
N VAL A 985 10.48 -24.73 -25.69
CA VAL A 985 9.32 -24.39 -24.86
C VAL A 985 8.10 -24.02 -25.72
N SER A 986 7.36 -25.06 -26.09
CA SER A 986 5.99 -24.99 -26.62
C SER A 986 5.17 -26.15 -26.05
N PRO A 987 3.90 -25.96 -25.65
CA PRO A 987 3.03 -27.09 -25.33
C PRO A 987 2.94 -28.03 -26.55
N PRO A 988 2.76 -29.35 -26.34
CA PRO A 988 2.72 -30.31 -27.43
C PRO A 988 1.53 -30.00 -28.35
N LEU A 989 1.80 -29.85 -29.65
CA LEU A 989 0.79 -29.43 -30.61
C LEU A 989 -0.16 -30.61 -30.89
N GLU A 990 -1.42 -30.49 -30.46
CA GLU A 990 -2.44 -31.56 -30.61
C GLU A 990 -3.00 -31.75 -32.02
N CYS A 991 -2.44 -31.03 -33.00
CA CYS A 991 -2.80 -31.13 -34.40
C CYS A 991 -1.54 -31.19 -35.28
N LEU A 992 -1.68 -31.79 -36.46
CA LEU A 992 -0.65 -31.83 -37.50
C LEU A 992 -0.60 -30.48 -38.20
N PRO A 993 0.49 -29.70 -38.10
CA PRO A 993 0.58 -28.44 -38.81
C PRO A 993 0.67 -28.70 -40.32
N ASN A 994 0.09 -27.81 -41.13
CA ASN A 994 0.16 -27.86 -42.60
C ASN A 994 1.58 -28.05 -43.20
N SER A 995 2.66 -27.76 -42.45
CA SER A 995 4.05 -27.99 -42.84
C SER A 995 4.56 -29.44 -42.67
N ASP A 996 3.92 -30.26 -41.83
CA ASP A 996 4.25 -31.67 -41.60
C ASP A 996 3.00 -32.55 -41.65
N LEU A 997 2.52 -32.78 -42.88
CA LEU A 997 1.32 -33.56 -43.17
C LEU A 997 1.37 -35.04 -42.73
N ARG A 998 2.50 -35.53 -42.22
CA ARG A 998 2.69 -36.90 -41.70
C ARG A 998 2.91 -36.96 -40.19
N GLY A 999 3.10 -35.85 -39.49
CA GLY A 999 3.32 -35.83 -38.04
C GLY A 999 4.63 -36.47 -37.58
N ARG A 1000 5.71 -36.32 -38.35
CA ARG A 1000 7.09 -36.64 -37.91
C ARG A 1000 7.52 -35.78 -36.72
N GLN A 1001 6.98 -34.57 -36.64
CA GLN A 1001 7.16 -33.57 -35.57
C GLN A 1001 5.92 -33.46 -34.66
N TYR A 1002 5.01 -34.43 -34.69
CA TYR A 1002 3.85 -34.48 -33.79
C TYR A 1002 4.27 -34.99 -32.41
N TYR A 1003 3.98 -34.18 -31.38
CA TYR A 1003 4.29 -34.48 -29.98
C TYR A 1003 3.06 -34.44 -29.06
N GLY A 1004 1.84 -34.28 -29.61
CA GLY A 1004 0.58 -34.28 -28.86
C GLY A 1004 0.30 -35.55 -28.05
N THR A 1005 -0.71 -35.47 -27.18
CA THR A 1005 -1.06 -36.45 -26.15
C THR A 1005 -2.09 -37.49 -26.59
N GLN A 1006 -2.42 -37.56 -27.89
CA GLN A 1006 -3.25 -38.63 -28.45
C GLN A 1006 -2.64 -40.01 -28.13
N SER A 1007 -3.32 -40.81 -27.31
CA SER A 1007 -2.88 -42.13 -26.80
C SER A 1007 -3.80 -43.29 -27.22
N VAL A 1008 -4.67 -43.04 -28.20
CA VAL A 1008 -5.67 -43.98 -28.71
C VAL A 1008 -5.66 -44.01 -30.23
N THR A 1009 -5.73 -45.21 -30.79
CA THR A 1009 -5.74 -45.45 -32.25
C THR A 1009 -7.08 -45.10 -32.91
N GLU A 1010 -7.11 -44.98 -34.24
CA GLU A 1010 -8.34 -44.76 -35.03
C GLU A 1010 -9.43 -45.81 -34.81
N THR A 1011 -9.04 -47.01 -34.36
CA THR A 1011 -9.93 -48.14 -34.07
C THR A 1011 -10.35 -48.24 -32.59
N GLY A 1012 -9.94 -47.28 -31.76
CA GLY A 1012 -10.28 -47.23 -30.33
C GLY A 1012 -9.38 -48.06 -29.42
N ASP A 1013 -8.35 -48.74 -29.94
CA ASP A 1013 -7.39 -49.46 -29.11
C ASP A 1013 -6.41 -48.47 -28.45
N THR A 1014 -6.23 -48.60 -27.14
CA THR A 1014 -5.25 -47.82 -26.36
C THR A 1014 -3.81 -48.18 -26.76
N CYS A 1015 -2.95 -47.18 -26.81
CA CYS A 1015 -1.53 -47.37 -27.09
C CYS A 1015 -0.78 -48.05 -25.93
N GLN A 1016 0.17 -48.92 -26.26
CA GLN A 1016 1.21 -49.45 -25.38
C GLN A 1016 2.27 -48.36 -25.15
N ARG A 1017 2.80 -48.23 -23.92
CA ARG A 1017 3.93 -47.31 -23.65
C ARG A 1017 5.17 -47.69 -24.47
N TRP A 1018 5.93 -46.69 -24.93
CA TRP A 1018 7.12 -46.92 -25.75
C TRP A 1018 8.30 -47.55 -24.98
N ASP A 1019 8.35 -47.42 -23.65
CA ASP A 1019 9.31 -48.14 -22.80
C ASP A 1019 8.90 -49.61 -22.56
N SER A 1020 7.60 -49.90 -22.54
CA SER A 1020 7.07 -51.25 -22.34
C SER A 1020 7.47 -52.20 -23.46
N GLN A 1021 7.79 -53.44 -23.08
CA GLN A 1021 8.05 -54.57 -23.99
C GLN A 1021 6.89 -55.58 -23.99
N SER A 1022 5.72 -55.17 -23.48
CA SER A 1022 4.51 -56.00 -23.34
C SER A 1022 3.25 -55.16 -23.63
N PRO A 1023 2.26 -55.70 -24.38
CA PRO A 1023 2.20 -57.06 -24.95
C PRO A 1023 3.15 -57.31 -26.13
N PHE A 1024 3.72 -56.28 -26.76
CA PHE A 1024 4.60 -56.45 -27.93
C PHE A 1024 6.01 -55.90 -27.70
N THR A 1025 7.03 -56.72 -27.97
CA THR A 1025 8.44 -56.28 -27.91
C THR A 1025 8.80 -55.41 -29.13
N HIS A 1026 9.62 -54.37 -28.92
CA HIS A 1026 10.08 -53.45 -29.97
C HIS A 1026 11.30 -52.61 -29.58
N SER A 1027 12.09 -52.24 -30.58
CA SER A 1027 13.35 -51.46 -30.44
C SER A 1027 13.17 -49.94 -30.23
N PHE A 1028 11.93 -49.45 -30.14
CA PHE A 1028 11.63 -48.02 -30.00
C PHE A 1028 11.67 -47.50 -28.55
N SER A 1029 12.37 -48.20 -27.64
CA SER A 1029 12.44 -47.86 -26.21
C SER A 1029 13.11 -46.52 -25.89
N TYR A 1030 13.81 -45.92 -26.86
CA TYR A 1030 14.36 -44.56 -26.75
C TYR A 1030 13.27 -43.46 -26.79
N LEU A 1031 12.02 -43.81 -27.12
CA LEU A 1031 10.84 -42.94 -27.02
C LEU A 1031 10.11 -43.10 -25.68
N GLY A 1032 10.70 -43.75 -24.67
CA GLY A 1032 10.06 -43.99 -23.37
C GLY A 1032 9.62 -42.72 -22.64
N ASP A 1033 10.26 -41.57 -22.91
CA ASP A 1033 9.85 -40.25 -22.39
C ASP A 1033 8.60 -39.67 -23.08
N GLN A 1034 8.05 -40.38 -24.07
CA GLN A 1034 6.81 -40.05 -24.80
C GLN A 1034 5.59 -40.87 -24.30
N GLU A 1035 5.70 -41.51 -23.13
CA GLU A 1035 4.62 -42.30 -22.52
C GLU A 1035 4.07 -43.36 -23.49
N ASN A 1036 2.77 -43.34 -23.80
CA ASN A 1036 2.14 -44.13 -24.86
C ASN A 1036 1.59 -43.27 -26.00
N TYR A 1037 2.01 -42.01 -26.13
CA TYR A 1037 1.45 -41.09 -27.12
C TYR A 1037 1.84 -41.48 -28.55
N CYS A 1038 0.95 -41.23 -29.51
CA CYS A 1038 1.20 -41.57 -30.91
C CYS A 1038 2.34 -40.72 -31.48
N ARG A 1039 3.27 -41.35 -32.21
CA ARG A 1039 4.46 -40.72 -32.82
C ARG A 1039 4.65 -41.24 -34.25
N ASN A 1040 5.54 -40.62 -35.02
CA ASN A 1040 5.92 -41.11 -36.36
C ASN A 1040 7.46 -41.15 -36.52
N PRO A 1041 8.16 -41.98 -35.71
CA PRO A 1041 9.62 -41.99 -35.64
C PRO A 1041 10.29 -42.54 -36.90
N ASP A 1042 9.60 -43.40 -37.63
CA ASP A 1042 10.05 -44.09 -38.84
C ASP A 1042 9.53 -43.44 -40.14
N SER A 1043 8.82 -42.30 -40.03
CA SER A 1043 8.35 -41.48 -41.16
C SER A 1043 7.32 -42.14 -42.09
N ASP A 1044 6.53 -43.09 -41.54
CA ASP A 1044 5.37 -43.72 -42.17
C ASP A 1044 4.23 -42.71 -42.48
N LEU A 1045 3.07 -43.18 -42.92
CA LEU A 1045 1.98 -42.36 -43.48
C LEU A 1045 1.41 -41.30 -42.53
N LYS A 1046 1.27 -41.62 -41.23
CA LYS A 1046 0.70 -40.75 -40.17
C LYS A 1046 1.10 -41.28 -38.78
N PRO A 1047 0.90 -40.52 -37.68
CA PRO A 1047 1.27 -40.98 -36.34
C PRO A 1047 0.60 -42.30 -35.95
N TRP A 1048 1.35 -43.13 -35.24
CA TRP A 1048 0.97 -44.48 -34.84
C TRP A 1048 1.53 -44.84 -33.46
N CYS A 1049 1.08 -45.97 -32.93
CA CYS A 1049 1.61 -46.57 -31.71
C CYS A 1049 1.46 -48.11 -31.75
N PHE A 1050 2.26 -48.84 -30.97
CA PHE A 1050 1.91 -50.20 -30.58
C PHE A 1050 0.64 -50.17 -29.70
N THR A 1051 -0.20 -51.21 -29.70
CA THR A 1051 -1.45 -51.21 -28.92
C THR A 1051 -1.41 -52.22 -27.78
N THR A 1052 -2.22 -51.97 -26.73
CA THR A 1052 -2.43 -52.94 -25.64
C THR A 1052 -3.30 -54.13 -26.05
N ASN A 1053 -3.97 -54.08 -27.20
CA ASN A 1053 -4.78 -55.17 -27.73
C ASN A 1053 -3.88 -56.27 -28.33
N VAL A 1054 -3.80 -57.42 -27.66
CA VAL A 1054 -2.99 -58.59 -28.07
C VAL A 1054 -3.30 -59.12 -29.49
N ASN A 1055 -4.44 -58.73 -30.09
CA ASN A 1055 -4.81 -59.10 -31.45
C ASN A 1055 -4.41 -58.07 -32.53
N ARG A 1056 -3.94 -56.87 -32.14
CA ARG A 1056 -3.61 -55.75 -33.04
C ARG A 1056 -2.29 -55.11 -32.60
N ARG A 1057 -1.17 -55.57 -33.20
CA ARG A 1057 0.19 -55.16 -32.78
C ARG A 1057 0.42 -53.66 -32.74
N TYR A 1058 -0.06 -52.93 -33.74
CA TYR A 1058 0.05 -51.49 -33.84
C TYR A 1058 -1.18 -50.91 -34.56
N GLY A 1059 -1.38 -49.61 -34.44
CA GLY A 1059 -2.42 -48.87 -35.14
C GLY A 1059 -2.06 -47.40 -35.33
N TYR A 1060 -2.62 -46.78 -36.35
CA TYR A 1060 -2.54 -45.34 -36.58
C TYR A 1060 -3.48 -44.58 -35.64
N CYS A 1061 -3.28 -43.26 -35.51
CA CYS A 1061 -4.09 -42.40 -34.66
C CYS A 1061 -4.69 -41.23 -35.45
N ASN A 1062 -5.94 -40.83 -35.12
CA ASN A 1062 -6.66 -39.77 -35.81
C ASN A 1062 -6.28 -38.38 -35.29
N VAL A 1063 -5.08 -37.91 -35.64
CA VAL A 1063 -4.62 -36.56 -35.27
C VAL A 1063 -5.24 -35.53 -36.23
N PRO A 1064 -5.97 -34.50 -35.75
CA PRO A 1064 -6.54 -33.46 -36.61
C PRO A 1064 -5.45 -32.57 -37.24
N TYR A 1065 -5.76 -31.84 -38.29
CA TYR A 1065 -4.85 -30.85 -38.90
C TYR A 1065 -5.03 -29.45 -38.31
N CYS A 1066 -3.93 -28.67 -38.26
CA CYS A 1066 -3.93 -27.21 -38.14
C CYS A 1066 -3.48 -26.56 -39.46
#